data_AF-A0A9D8SLR8-F1
#
_entry.id   AF-A0A9D8SLR8-F1
#
_cell.length_a   1.000
_cell.length_b   1.000
_cell.length_c   1.000
_cell.angle_alpha   90.00
_cell.angle_beta   90.00
_cell.angle_gamma   90.00
#
_symmetry.space_group_name_H-M   'P 1'
#
loop_
_entity.id
_entity.type
_entity.pdbx_description
1 polymer ?
#
loop_
_entity_poly.entity_id
_entity_poly.type
_entity_poly.pdbx_seq_one_letter_code
_entity_poly.pdbx_strand_id
1 'polypeptide(L)'
;MKMRVECAGILILAAVLFGVLWFRYFVSVPLVISPETTDLTAPLSQDGRRVDYLAHIRTLDPPEMKTDRNAARILVRQLGTLGADLPLCPETSPQEYEAQKYALLGLTQTEPEIPSALGEYCSVSMLLEKELEKETDSKKREDLEKRIRRVEFLEDAEAVFLEREFLKGWVQKNSPALDAAAKAIRESDLCVFPLLAEQNAEGDLLAVNPMLSMMRDLAFDFVLRASWRAAMGDHDGALEDHETLFRYAQLIQKTARTYTELFVALSIETAARCLTLAPDPGAMPTKEDWLRFAESGRTPISEAQLKERVRAIFSGVEYWTVLSGWQSAANGHFQFGSKEILPILKRWGWDWNEVVRQYREDHRKLLQDDRFWNLEKWAAPVSILNVSPWDFLCMSRAERSRCLGHCSWSADITLYFYRHAETVRKFQQLGVAFQLYRLEHDGKLPPAFTRNAEGKPLHSWRVLLLPYLGETELFEKLRLDEPWDSEWNRQFHDQCPAVFQLSGMLGETELSWKELAPGETNCTVFIGEKTLFPTDGSAVDPVQLAKAEPTRRVPQMILAAERIRPVGWMVPDAELTAESLASPDSEFYPIAAQNTNGGVIRCGKGVFFSGAVGEFQPTLDPKQNARFTEGGPDPMMMDETENFEE
;
A
#
# COMPACT_ATOMS: atom_id res chain seq x y z
N MET A 1 -38.86 51.41 -29.83
CA MET A 1 -37.72 52.04 -29.13
C MET A 1 -37.57 51.51 -27.70
N LYS A 2 -38.62 51.50 -26.87
CA LYS A 2 -38.63 50.86 -25.52
C LYS A 2 -38.09 49.41 -25.49
N MET A 3 -38.61 48.54 -26.36
CA MET A 3 -38.19 47.13 -26.42
C MET A 3 -36.69 46.92 -26.73
N ARG A 4 -36.07 47.83 -27.51
CA ARG A 4 -34.62 47.78 -27.80
C ARG A 4 -33.77 48.23 -26.61
N VAL A 5 -34.29 49.15 -25.80
CA VAL A 5 -33.61 49.63 -24.58
C VAL A 5 -33.70 48.57 -23.47
N GLU A 6 -34.84 47.88 -23.35
CA GLU A 6 -35.03 46.77 -22.40
C GLU A 6 -34.15 45.56 -22.76
N CYS A 7 -34.09 45.15 -24.03
CA CYS A 7 -33.16 44.09 -24.47
C CYS A 7 -31.69 44.47 -24.27
N ALA A 8 -31.30 45.73 -24.52
CA ALA A 8 -29.94 46.19 -24.26
C ALA A 8 -29.61 46.18 -22.76
N GLY A 9 -30.54 46.57 -21.89
CA GLY A 9 -30.37 46.50 -20.43
C GLY A 9 -30.19 45.07 -19.92
N ILE A 10 -30.95 44.11 -20.44
CA ILE A 10 -30.83 42.68 -20.09
C ILE A 10 -29.47 42.12 -20.54
N LEU A 11 -29.01 42.46 -21.76
CA LEU A 11 -27.70 42.02 -22.25
C LEU A 11 -26.53 42.59 -21.44
N ILE A 12 -26.61 43.86 -21.03
CA ILE A 12 -25.60 44.47 -20.17
C ILE A 12 -25.57 43.78 -18.79
N LEU A 13 -26.74 43.54 -18.18
CA LEU A 13 -26.82 42.85 -16.90
C LEU A 13 -26.27 41.43 -16.99
N ALA A 14 -26.61 40.70 -18.05
CA ALA A 14 -26.08 39.36 -18.30
C ALA A 14 -24.55 39.37 -18.50
N ALA A 15 -24.00 40.35 -19.24
CA ALA A 15 -22.57 40.50 -19.43
C ALA A 15 -21.84 40.86 -18.13
N VAL A 16 -22.42 41.71 -17.28
CA VAL A 16 -21.86 42.05 -15.97
C VAL A 16 -21.90 40.84 -15.03
N LEU A 17 -23.03 40.12 -14.97
CA LEU A 17 -23.15 38.89 -14.18
C LEU A 17 -22.16 37.83 -14.67
N PHE A 18 -22.04 37.65 -15.98
CA PHE A 18 -21.04 36.75 -16.56
C PHE A 18 -19.61 37.18 -16.21
N GLY A 19 -19.27 38.46 -16.31
CA GLY A 19 -17.96 38.97 -15.93
C GLY A 19 -17.64 38.79 -14.44
N VAL A 20 -18.63 38.98 -13.56
CA VAL A 20 -18.49 38.72 -12.11
C VAL A 20 -18.31 37.24 -11.83
N LEU A 21 -19.11 36.37 -12.45
CA LEU A 21 -18.96 34.91 -12.33
C LEU A 21 -17.59 34.47 -12.89
N TRP A 22 -17.19 35.01 -14.03
CA TRP A 22 -15.90 34.72 -14.64
C TRP A 22 -14.74 35.05 -13.70
N PHE A 23 -14.72 36.28 -13.18
CA PHE A 23 -13.70 36.71 -12.23
C PHE A 23 -13.71 35.87 -10.94
N ARG A 24 -14.89 35.52 -10.44
CA ARG A 24 -15.06 34.71 -9.23
C ARG A 24 -14.53 33.28 -9.40
N TYR A 25 -14.68 32.68 -10.58
CA TYR A 25 -14.39 31.26 -10.79
C TYR A 25 -13.08 30.96 -11.52
N PHE A 26 -12.57 31.88 -12.34
CA PHE A 26 -11.44 31.59 -13.24
C PHE A 26 -10.22 32.51 -13.02
N VAL A 27 -10.35 33.56 -12.20
CA VAL A 27 -9.22 34.47 -11.90
C VAL A 27 -8.61 34.17 -10.54
N SER A 28 -7.34 33.79 -10.57
CA SER A 28 -6.53 33.52 -9.37
C SER A 28 -6.00 34.78 -8.71
N VAL A 29 -5.88 34.76 -7.38
CA VAL A 29 -5.14 35.74 -6.58
C VAL A 29 -3.71 35.22 -6.43
N PRO A 30 -2.68 35.98 -6.86
CA PRO A 30 -1.30 35.52 -6.80
C PRO A 30 -0.84 35.33 -5.35
N LEU A 31 0.08 34.38 -5.15
CA LEU A 31 0.75 34.17 -3.88
C LEU A 31 1.64 35.40 -3.57
N VAL A 32 1.49 35.97 -2.38
CA VAL A 32 2.35 37.05 -1.89
C VAL A 32 3.44 36.44 -1.02
N ILE A 33 4.69 36.88 -1.17
CA ILE A 33 5.76 36.49 -0.25
C ILE A 33 5.67 37.35 1.00
N SER A 34 5.38 36.71 2.13
CA SER A 34 5.43 37.34 3.43
C SER A 34 5.62 36.29 4.53
N PRO A 35 6.06 36.68 5.74
CA PRO A 35 6.11 35.76 6.87
C PRO A 35 4.75 35.07 7.13
N GLU A 36 3.65 35.78 6.88
CA GLU A 36 2.28 35.29 7.07
C GLU A 36 1.82 34.28 6.01
N THR A 37 2.45 34.24 4.83
CA THR A 37 1.99 33.41 3.69
C THR A 37 3.02 32.42 3.17
N THR A 38 4.33 32.63 3.38
CA THR A 38 5.39 31.73 2.87
C THR A 38 6.34 31.19 3.96
N ASP A 39 6.22 31.67 5.21
CA ASP A 39 7.07 31.36 6.40
C ASP A 39 8.54 31.80 6.26
N LEU A 40 9.09 31.71 5.05
CA LEU A 40 10.38 32.21 4.66
C LEU A 40 10.19 33.44 3.75
N THR A 41 11.04 34.43 3.97
CA THR A 41 11.21 35.58 3.06
C THR A 41 12.61 35.60 2.43
N ALA A 42 13.46 34.62 2.77
CA ALA A 42 14.79 34.41 2.24
C ALA A 42 15.24 32.95 2.52
N PRO A 43 16.18 32.37 1.73
CA PRO A 43 16.74 32.94 0.51
C PRO A 43 15.67 33.03 -0.61
N LEU A 44 15.86 34.00 -1.51
CA LEU A 44 15.00 34.18 -2.67
C LEU A 44 15.68 33.57 -3.89
N SER A 45 14.86 33.20 -4.88
CA SER A 45 15.29 32.88 -6.24
C SER A 45 16.17 33.99 -6.83
N GLN A 46 16.93 33.66 -7.88
CA GLN A 46 17.83 34.62 -8.53
C GLN A 46 17.12 35.90 -9.04
N ASP A 47 15.85 35.80 -9.41
CA ASP A 47 15.03 36.93 -9.85
C ASP A 47 14.43 37.75 -8.67
N GLY A 48 14.63 37.32 -7.43
CA GLY A 48 14.15 37.97 -6.21
C GLY A 48 12.63 37.92 -6.01
N ARG A 49 11.90 37.12 -6.79
CA ARG A 49 10.44 37.11 -6.79
C ARG A 49 9.82 35.92 -6.07
N ARG A 50 10.61 34.90 -5.73
CA ARG A 50 10.16 33.58 -5.28
C ARG A 50 11.04 33.09 -4.12
N VAL A 51 10.49 32.30 -3.21
CA VAL A 51 11.27 31.72 -2.11
C VAL A 51 12.03 30.49 -2.62
N ASP A 52 13.32 30.39 -2.32
CA ASP A 52 14.13 29.21 -2.59
C ASP A 52 14.00 28.22 -1.42
N TYR A 53 12.91 27.46 -1.44
CA TYR A 53 12.64 26.41 -0.45
C TYR A 53 13.66 25.27 -0.53
N LEU A 54 14.24 25.01 -1.70
CA LEU A 54 15.23 23.96 -1.85
C LEU A 54 16.48 24.25 -1.03
N ALA A 55 16.97 25.50 -1.04
CA ALA A 55 18.08 25.90 -0.19
C ALA A 55 17.81 25.62 1.30
N HIS A 56 16.59 25.84 1.77
CA HIS A 56 16.20 25.48 3.14
C HIS A 56 16.17 23.96 3.35
N ILE A 57 15.53 23.20 2.45
CA ILE A 57 15.47 21.73 2.49
C ILE A 57 16.86 21.11 2.58
N ARG A 58 17.85 21.65 1.86
CA ARG A 58 19.26 21.19 1.93
C ARG A 58 19.89 21.36 3.31
N THR A 59 19.45 22.35 4.10
CA THR A 59 19.94 22.49 5.49
C THR A 59 19.44 21.38 6.41
N LEU A 60 18.39 20.66 6.00
CA LEU A 60 17.80 19.54 6.72
C LEU A 60 18.38 18.18 6.27
N ASP A 61 19.34 18.15 5.34
CA ASP A 61 19.99 16.92 4.89
C ASP A 61 20.88 16.34 6.01
N PRO A 62 20.75 15.05 6.36
CA PRO A 62 21.57 14.45 7.41
C PRO A 62 23.05 14.38 7.03
N PRO A 63 23.98 14.63 7.97
CA PRO A 63 25.42 14.66 7.68
C PRO A 63 25.96 13.30 7.25
N GLU A 64 25.34 12.19 7.68
CA GLU A 64 25.73 10.83 7.31
C GLU A 64 25.33 10.42 5.89
N MET A 65 24.56 11.26 5.16
CA MET A 65 24.04 10.94 3.81
C MET A 65 25.15 10.49 2.84
N LYS A 66 26.35 11.07 2.95
CA LYS A 66 27.51 10.80 2.09
C LYS A 66 28.44 9.69 2.60
N THR A 67 28.07 9.01 3.68
CA THR A 67 28.89 7.95 4.29
C THR A 67 28.41 6.57 3.87
N ASP A 68 29.28 5.57 3.93
CA ASP A 68 28.93 4.17 3.66
C ASP A 68 28.04 3.55 4.77
N ARG A 69 27.57 4.34 5.74
CA ARG A 69 26.48 3.94 6.65
C ARG A 69 25.09 4.11 6.01
N ASN A 70 25.03 4.80 4.87
CA ASN A 70 23.80 5.05 4.11
C ASN A 70 23.61 4.00 3.00
N ALA A 71 22.61 3.14 3.17
CA ALA A 71 22.27 2.11 2.20
C ALA A 71 22.01 2.71 0.82
N ALA A 72 21.31 3.84 0.75
CA ALA A 72 21.02 4.55 -0.50
C ALA A 72 22.28 4.86 -1.32
N ARG A 73 23.34 5.33 -0.66
CA ARG A 73 24.62 5.63 -1.31
C ARG A 73 25.25 4.37 -1.89
N ILE A 74 25.26 3.28 -1.12
CA ILE A 74 25.86 2.01 -1.55
C ILE A 74 25.04 1.40 -2.69
N LEU A 75 23.70 1.42 -2.58
CA LEU A 75 22.79 0.93 -3.60
C LEU A 75 22.96 1.69 -4.91
N VAL A 76 23.03 3.03 -4.90
CA VAL A 76 23.29 3.81 -6.12
C VAL A 76 24.68 3.53 -6.68
N ARG A 77 25.71 3.41 -5.83
CA ARG A 77 27.07 3.04 -6.26
C ARG A 77 27.12 1.66 -6.93
N GLN A 78 26.32 0.71 -6.45
CA GLN A 78 26.35 -0.67 -6.93
C GLN A 78 25.40 -0.89 -8.11
N LEU A 79 24.16 -0.43 -8.02
CA LEU A 79 23.10 -0.73 -8.99
C LEU A 79 22.87 0.39 -10.01
N GLY A 80 23.34 1.61 -9.73
CA GLY A 80 23.04 2.78 -10.54
C GLY A 80 21.62 3.29 -10.35
N THR A 81 20.98 3.68 -11.45
CA THR A 81 19.55 4.05 -11.55
C THR A 81 18.70 2.81 -11.78
N LEU A 82 17.58 2.67 -11.06
CA LEU A 82 16.59 1.61 -11.32
C LEU A 82 15.31 2.25 -11.86
N GLY A 83 14.93 1.89 -13.09
CA GLY A 83 13.74 2.43 -13.75
C GLY A 83 13.93 3.79 -14.42
N ALA A 84 12.83 4.33 -14.95
CA ALA A 84 12.75 5.65 -15.58
C ALA A 84 12.86 6.78 -14.53
N ASP A 85 14.03 6.93 -13.90
CA ASP A 85 14.44 8.12 -13.12
C ASP A 85 14.60 9.34 -14.03
N LEU A 86 13.58 9.62 -14.86
CA LEU A 86 13.52 10.79 -15.71
C LEU A 86 12.99 11.97 -14.89
N PRO A 87 13.52 13.17 -15.14
CA PRO A 87 12.99 14.36 -14.50
C PRO A 87 11.51 14.53 -14.87
N LEU A 88 10.70 14.93 -13.90
CA LEU A 88 9.28 15.25 -14.12
C LEU A 88 9.14 16.53 -14.97
N CYS A 89 10.08 17.46 -14.83
CA CYS A 89 10.20 18.67 -15.63
C CYS A 89 11.00 18.40 -16.94
N PRO A 90 10.38 18.54 -18.13
CA PRO A 90 11.05 18.39 -19.42
C PRO A 90 12.27 19.30 -19.62
N GLU A 91 12.30 20.44 -18.91
CA GLU A 91 13.37 21.42 -18.96
C GLU A 91 14.64 20.96 -18.24
N THR A 92 14.54 19.97 -17.34
CA THR A 92 15.68 19.43 -16.61
C THR A 92 16.36 18.35 -17.46
N SER A 93 17.67 18.49 -17.69
CA SER A 93 18.42 17.49 -18.47
C SER A 93 18.55 16.18 -17.68
N PRO A 94 18.28 15.00 -18.28
CA PRO A 94 18.51 13.71 -17.63
C PRO A 94 19.95 13.52 -17.13
N GLN A 95 20.95 14.03 -17.86
CA GLN A 95 22.36 13.94 -17.46
C GLN A 95 22.67 14.82 -16.25
N GLU A 96 22.12 16.03 -16.19
CA GLU A 96 22.27 16.93 -15.04
C GLU A 96 21.55 16.36 -13.81
N TYR A 97 20.37 15.78 -14.02
CA TYR A 97 19.58 15.10 -13.00
C TYR A 97 20.36 13.94 -12.37
N GLU A 98 20.94 13.09 -13.21
CA GLU A 98 21.77 11.98 -12.77
C GLU A 98 23.04 12.46 -12.05
N ALA A 99 23.77 13.42 -12.61
CA ALA A 99 24.97 13.98 -12.00
C ALA A 99 24.72 14.56 -10.60
N GLN A 100 23.56 15.21 -10.41
CA GLN A 100 23.16 15.76 -9.13
C GLN A 100 22.96 14.65 -8.08
N LYS A 101 22.31 13.54 -8.44
CA LYS A 101 22.12 12.38 -7.56
C LYS A 101 23.45 11.87 -7.02
N TYR A 102 24.41 11.60 -7.91
CA TYR A 102 25.74 11.12 -7.52
C TYR A 102 26.46 12.14 -6.63
N ALA A 103 26.42 13.42 -6.98
CA ALA A 103 27.05 14.48 -6.18
C ALA A 103 26.46 14.61 -4.77
N LEU A 104 25.14 14.52 -4.62
CA LEU A 104 24.45 14.61 -3.33
C LEU A 104 24.76 13.40 -2.44
N LEU A 105 24.89 12.22 -3.03
CA LEU A 105 25.34 11.01 -2.33
C LEU A 105 26.85 11.00 -2.08
N GLY A 106 27.62 11.92 -2.66
CA GLY A 106 29.09 12.02 -2.52
C GLY A 106 29.86 11.01 -3.38
N LEU A 107 29.28 10.60 -4.50
CA LEU A 107 29.87 9.67 -5.46
C LEU A 107 30.50 10.44 -6.62
N THR A 108 31.60 9.91 -7.19
CA THR A 108 32.41 10.59 -8.21
C THR A 108 32.22 10.04 -9.62
N GLN A 109 31.56 8.90 -9.77
CA GLN A 109 31.31 8.22 -11.05
C GLN A 109 29.82 7.97 -11.19
N THR A 110 29.29 8.08 -12.40
CA THR A 110 27.90 7.82 -12.75
C THR A 110 27.66 6.36 -13.17
N GLU A 111 28.72 5.57 -13.30
CA GLU A 111 28.62 4.15 -13.64
C GLU A 111 28.68 3.28 -12.36
N PRO A 112 27.85 2.23 -12.26
CA PRO A 112 27.86 1.31 -11.13
C PRO A 112 29.17 0.50 -11.03
N GLU A 113 29.62 0.22 -9.80
CA GLU A 113 30.85 -0.56 -9.52
C GLU A 113 30.67 -2.09 -9.62
N ILE A 114 29.51 -2.59 -10.09
CA ILE A 114 29.32 -4.03 -10.29
C ILE A 114 30.27 -4.54 -11.40
N PRO A 115 31.02 -5.64 -11.18
CA PRO A 115 31.96 -6.17 -12.18
C PRO A 115 31.30 -6.40 -13.54
N SER A 116 31.87 -5.79 -14.58
CA SER A 116 31.42 -5.87 -15.99
C SER A 116 31.34 -7.30 -16.55
N ALA A 117 31.89 -8.30 -15.85
CA ALA A 117 31.76 -9.72 -16.19
C ALA A 117 30.36 -10.31 -15.88
N LEU A 118 29.44 -9.55 -15.28
CA LEU A 118 28.07 -9.98 -14.91
C LEU A 118 26.92 -9.10 -15.48
N GLY A 119 27.24 -8.03 -16.21
CA GLY A 119 26.39 -7.35 -17.21
C GLY A 119 24.98 -6.90 -16.81
N GLU A 120 24.89 -5.72 -16.18
CA GLU A 120 23.71 -4.86 -16.02
C GLU A 120 22.52 -5.50 -15.28
N TYR A 121 22.43 -5.20 -13.98
CA TYR A 121 21.19 -5.36 -13.23
C TYR A 121 20.04 -4.73 -14.02
N CYS A 122 18.94 -5.45 -14.15
CA CYS A 122 17.73 -4.95 -14.80
C CYS A 122 16.56 -5.32 -13.90
N SER A 123 15.89 -4.31 -13.33
CA SER A 123 14.68 -4.57 -12.56
C SER A 123 13.66 -5.28 -13.43
N VAL A 124 12.81 -6.08 -12.81
CA VAL A 124 11.79 -6.78 -13.59
C VAL A 124 10.75 -5.82 -14.15
N SER A 125 10.49 -4.68 -13.50
CA SER A 125 9.70 -3.57 -14.04
C SER A 125 10.25 -3.09 -15.38
N MET A 126 11.56 -2.78 -15.43
CA MET A 126 12.24 -2.39 -16.68
C MET A 126 12.20 -3.49 -17.74
N LEU A 127 12.28 -4.75 -17.33
CA LEU A 127 12.16 -5.87 -18.26
C LEU A 127 10.76 -5.94 -18.86
N LEU A 128 9.71 -5.77 -18.05
CA LEU A 128 8.33 -5.72 -18.54
C LEU A 128 8.07 -4.54 -19.46
N GLU A 129 8.60 -3.36 -19.14
CA GLU A 129 8.50 -2.18 -20.01
C GLU A 129 9.15 -2.46 -21.38
N LYS A 130 10.33 -3.08 -21.41
CA LYS A 130 10.98 -3.50 -22.66
C LYS A 130 10.18 -4.53 -23.45
N GLU A 131 9.47 -5.43 -22.78
CA GLU A 131 8.55 -6.36 -23.45
C GLU A 131 7.30 -5.64 -23.97
N LEU A 132 6.80 -4.63 -23.24
CA LEU A 132 5.67 -3.80 -23.63
C LEU A 132 5.97 -2.97 -24.89
N GLU A 133 7.18 -2.44 -25.00
CA GLU A 133 7.65 -1.72 -26.19
C GLU A 133 7.69 -2.62 -27.43
N LYS A 134 8.00 -3.91 -27.25
CA LYS A 134 8.05 -4.90 -28.35
C LYS A 134 6.66 -5.43 -28.72
N GLU A 135 5.69 -5.35 -27.81
CA GLU A 135 4.36 -5.91 -28.04
C GLU A 135 3.52 -5.01 -28.95
N THR A 136 3.20 -5.55 -30.12
CA THR A 136 2.42 -4.88 -31.16
C THR A 136 0.94 -5.21 -31.10
N ASP A 137 0.56 -6.31 -30.43
CA ASP A 137 -0.84 -6.71 -30.25
C ASP A 137 -1.49 -5.86 -29.14
N SER A 138 -2.55 -5.12 -29.49
CA SER A 138 -3.18 -4.16 -28.58
C SER A 138 -3.75 -4.81 -27.31
N LYS A 139 -4.26 -6.04 -27.41
CA LYS A 139 -4.88 -6.73 -26.27
C LYS A 139 -3.81 -7.28 -25.32
N LYS A 140 -2.73 -7.85 -25.86
CA LYS A 140 -1.58 -8.28 -25.06
C LYS A 140 -0.87 -7.09 -24.43
N ARG A 141 -0.79 -5.98 -25.15
CA ARG A 141 -0.24 -4.73 -24.65
C ARG A 141 -1.04 -4.21 -23.45
N GLU A 142 -2.36 -4.15 -23.55
CA GLU A 142 -3.24 -3.75 -22.44
C GLU A 142 -3.12 -4.69 -21.23
N ASP A 143 -3.05 -6.00 -21.45
CA ASP A 143 -2.80 -6.99 -20.38
C ASP A 143 -1.44 -6.76 -19.70
N LEU A 144 -0.40 -6.52 -20.49
CA LEU A 144 0.94 -6.25 -20.00
C LEU A 144 1.03 -4.91 -19.26
N GLU A 145 0.33 -3.87 -19.70
CA GLU A 145 0.19 -2.59 -18.99
C GLU A 145 -0.50 -2.77 -17.64
N LYS A 146 -1.57 -3.57 -17.58
CA LYS A 146 -2.23 -3.93 -16.30
C LYS A 146 -1.28 -4.69 -15.38
N ARG A 147 -0.46 -5.60 -15.91
CA ARG A 147 0.55 -6.33 -15.15
C ARG A 147 1.64 -5.40 -14.62
N ILE A 148 2.17 -4.50 -15.45
CA ILE A 148 3.16 -3.47 -15.04
C ILE A 148 2.59 -2.60 -13.93
N ARG A 149 1.37 -2.08 -14.06
CA ARG A 149 0.75 -1.27 -13.01
C ARG A 149 0.64 -2.03 -11.69
N ARG A 150 0.24 -3.31 -11.72
CA ARG A 150 0.21 -4.14 -10.50
C ARG A 150 1.60 -4.27 -9.86
N VAL A 151 2.63 -4.51 -10.67
CA VAL A 151 4.04 -4.50 -10.23
C VAL A 151 4.44 -3.15 -9.62
N GLU A 152 4.04 -2.03 -10.22
CA GLU A 152 4.27 -0.67 -9.71
C GLU A 152 3.54 -0.36 -8.38
N PHE A 153 2.53 -1.14 -8.00
CA PHE A 153 1.89 -1.02 -6.69
C PHE A 153 2.28 -2.15 -5.73
N LEU A 154 3.24 -3.01 -6.11
CA LEU A 154 3.58 -4.26 -5.42
C LEU A 154 2.35 -5.19 -5.24
N GLU A 155 1.28 -4.94 -6.00
CA GLU A 155 0.09 -5.78 -6.03
C GLU A 155 0.41 -7.00 -6.91
N ASP A 156 0.10 -8.22 -6.45
CA ASP A 156 0.18 -9.42 -7.29
C ASP A 156 1.59 -9.78 -7.83
N ALA A 157 2.67 -9.41 -7.12
CA ALA A 157 4.06 -9.66 -7.55
C ALA A 157 4.36 -11.12 -7.93
N GLU A 158 3.91 -12.06 -7.10
CA GLU A 158 4.07 -13.50 -7.35
C GLU A 158 3.22 -13.95 -8.55
N ALA A 159 2.01 -13.41 -8.64
CA ALA A 159 0.98 -13.81 -9.59
C ALA A 159 1.33 -13.47 -11.06
N VAL A 160 2.15 -12.43 -11.26
CA VAL A 160 2.51 -11.92 -12.60
C VAL A 160 3.50 -12.85 -13.32
N PHE A 161 4.20 -13.77 -12.64
CA PHE A 161 5.41 -14.33 -13.22
C PHE A 161 5.67 -15.83 -13.06
N LEU A 162 4.72 -16.62 -12.59
CA LEU A 162 4.92 -18.06 -12.41
C LEU A 162 5.03 -18.90 -13.71
N GLU A 163 5.22 -18.25 -14.87
CA GLU A 163 5.78 -18.90 -16.06
C GLU A 163 7.29 -19.13 -15.85
N ARG A 164 7.63 -20.30 -15.32
CA ARG A 164 8.91 -20.64 -14.67
C ARG A 164 10.18 -20.44 -15.51
N GLU A 165 10.12 -20.43 -16.85
CA GLU A 165 11.35 -20.31 -17.67
C GLU A 165 11.89 -18.88 -17.74
N PHE A 166 11.01 -17.88 -17.86
CA PHE A 166 11.42 -16.48 -17.97
C PHE A 166 12.05 -15.98 -16.66
N LEU A 167 11.41 -16.27 -15.53
CA LEU A 167 11.94 -15.91 -14.21
C LEU A 167 13.28 -16.55 -13.89
N LYS A 168 13.46 -17.81 -14.27
CA LYS A 168 14.72 -18.53 -14.00
C LYS A 168 15.92 -17.79 -14.60
N GLY A 169 15.81 -17.35 -15.86
CA GLY A 169 16.89 -16.60 -16.52
C GLY A 169 17.15 -15.26 -15.84
N TRP A 170 16.09 -14.55 -15.47
CA TRP A 170 16.20 -13.26 -14.78
C TRP A 170 16.79 -13.37 -13.37
N VAL A 171 16.31 -14.32 -12.55
CA VAL A 171 16.82 -14.55 -11.18
C VAL A 171 18.29 -14.93 -11.21
N GLN A 172 18.70 -15.84 -12.09
CA GLN A 172 20.11 -16.25 -12.21
C GLN A 172 21.01 -15.08 -12.61
N LYS A 173 20.55 -14.23 -13.54
CA LYS A 173 21.29 -13.05 -13.98
C LYS A 173 21.43 -11.99 -12.89
N ASN A 174 20.35 -11.70 -12.16
CA ASN A 174 20.30 -10.57 -11.21
C ASN A 174 20.70 -10.95 -9.78
N SER A 175 20.83 -12.24 -9.45
CA SER A 175 21.17 -12.68 -8.09
C SER A 175 22.44 -12.04 -7.51
N PRO A 176 23.57 -11.93 -8.25
CA PRO A 176 24.77 -11.29 -7.71
C PRO A 176 24.55 -9.82 -7.31
N ALA A 177 23.74 -9.08 -8.07
CA ALA A 177 23.41 -7.69 -7.77
C ALA A 177 22.48 -7.59 -6.55
N LEU A 178 21.47 -8.46 -6.47
CA LEU A 178 20.57 -8.54 -5.31
C LEU A 178 21.30 -8.99 -4.04
N ASP A 179 22.31 -9.86 -4.14
CA ASP A 179 23.15 -10.25 -2.99
C ASP A 179 24.02 -9.08 -2.49
N ALA A 180 24.58 -8.28 -3.41
CA ALA A 180 25.30 -7.06 -3.07
C ALA A 180 24.38 -6.03 -2.40
N ALA A 181 23.17 -5.84 -2.95
CA ALA A 181 22.14 -4.97 -2.39
C ALA A 181 21.68 -5.43 -1.00
N ALA A 182 21.47 -6.74 -0.82
CA ALA A 182 21.08 -7.33 0.46
C ALA A 182 22.16 -7.07 1.52
N LYS A 183 23.43 -7.28 1.16
CA LYS A 183 24.56 -6.95 2.02
C LYS A 183 24.57 -5.47 2.41
N ALA A 184 24.40 -4.57 1.44
CA ALA A 184 24.36 -3.13 1.68
C ALA A 184 23.23 -2.73 2.66
N ILE A 185 22.04 -3.31 2.48
CA ILE A 185 20.88 -3.09 3.36
C ILE A 185 21.15 -3.62 4.78
N ARG A 186 21.68 -4.84 4.91
CA ARG A 186 21.95 -5.47 6.21
C ARG A 186 23.05 -4.74 7.00
N GLU A 187 24.08 -4.23 6.33
CA GLU A 187 25.24 -3.59 6.96
C GLU A 187 25.07 -2.07 7.21
N SER A 188 23.97 -1.47 6.76
CA SER A 188 23.71 -0.03 6.88
C SER A 188 22.86 0.35 8.11
N ASP A 189 23.00 1.60 8.56
CA ASP A 189 22.28 2.17 9.72
C ASP A 189 21.15 3.14 9.35
N LEU A 190 21.20 3.67 8.13
CA LEU A 190 20.23 4.61 7.56
C LEU A 190 20.03 4.33 6.05
N CYS A 191 18.88 4.73 5.51
CA CYS A 191 18.60 4.69 4.08
C CYS A 191 17.96 6.02 3.66
N VAL A 192 18.80 7.05 3.47
CA VAL A 192 18.35 8.39 3.11
C VAL A 192 18.63 8.65 1.64
N PHE A 193 17.56 8.90 0.91
CA PHE A 193 17.60 9.28 -0.49
C PHE A 193 17.62 10.81 -0.63
N PRO A 194 18.50 11.37 -1.48
CA PRO A 194 18.52 12.81 -1.69
C PRO A 194 17.30 13.24 -2.50
N LEU A 195 16.67 14.34 -2.11
CA LEU A 195 15.75 15.03 -3.02
C LEU A 195 16.58 15.66 -4.14
N LEU A 196 16.16 15.51 -5.39
CA LEU A 196 16.79 16.15 -6.54
C LEU A 196 16.11 17.50 -6.82
N ALA A 197 16.86 18.42 -7.40
CA ALA A 197 16.36 19.69 -7.86
C ALA A 197 15.92 19.56 -9.31
N GLU A 198 14.69 19.94 -9.59
CA GLU A 198 14.19 20.14 -10.94
C GLU A 198 13.86 21.61 -11.14
N GLN A 199 14.04 22.10 -12.36
CA GLN A 199 13.68 23.47 -12.70
C GLN A 199 12.44 23.46 -13.60
N ASN A 200 11.42 24.24 -13.24
CA ASN A 200 10.26 24.46 -14.12
C ASN A 200 10.55 25.54 -15.18
N ALA A 201 9.63 25.74 -16.13
CA ALA A 201 9.76 26.69 -17.24
C ALA A 201 10.00 28.15 -16.79
N GLU A 202 9.54 28.53 -15.60
CA GLU A 202 9.65 29.85 -15.00
C GLU A 202 10.94 30.00 -14.20
N GLY A 203 11.68 28.91 -14.00
CA GLY A 203 12.94 28.89 -13.29
C GLY A 203 12.85 28.60 -11.78
N ASP A 204 11.70 28.15 -11.27
CA ASP A 204 11.57 27.68 -9.89
C ASP A 204 12.28 26.35 -9.69
N LEU A 205 12.96 26.22 -8.56
CA LEU A 205 13.57 24.96 -8.13
C LEU A 205 12.59 24.15 -7.28
N LEU A 206 12.33 22.93 -7.72
CA LEU A 206 11.45 21.97 -7.07
C LEU A 206 12.27 20.82 -6.51
N ALA A 207 11.95 20.41 -5.28
CA ALA A 207 12.56 19.24 -4.66
C ALA A 207 11.73 18.01 -4.98
N VAL A 208 12.27 17.09 -5.78
CA VAL A 208 11.59 15.86 -6.21
C VAL A 208 12.32 14.66 -5.62
N ASN A 209 11.59 13.60 -5.28
CA ASN A 209 12.18 12.32 -4.90
C ASN A 209 12.09 11.33 -6.07
N PRO A 210 13.07 11.27 -6.98
CA PRO A 210 13.01 10.33 -8.10
C PRO A 210 13.09 8.88 -7.65
N MET A 211 13.71 8.61 -6.50
CA MET A 211 14.20 7.27 -6.19
C MET A 211 13.15 6.40 -5.49
N LEU A 212 11.88 6.84 -5.52
CA LEU A 212 10.73 6.03 -5.12
C LEU A 212 10.58 4.80 -6.03
N SER A 213 10.83 4.98 -7.34
CA SER A 213 10.94 3.90 -8.33
C SER A 213 11.96 2.85 -7.86
N MET A 214 13.17 3.29 -7.52
CA MET A 214 14.26 2.44 -7.05
C MET A 214 13.93 1.71 -5.75
N MET A 215 13.30 2.39 -4.79
CA MET A 215 12.86 1.76 -3.54
C MET A 215 11.92 0.59 -3.80
N ARG A 216 10.92 0.83 -4.65
CA ARG A 216 9.90 -0.16 -4.99
C ARG A 216 10.44 -1.28 -5.86
N ASP A 217 11.15 -0.97 -6.93
CA ASP A 217 11.67 -1.95 -7.90
C ASP A 217 12.62 -2.94 -7.21
N LEU A 218 13.51 -2.44 -6.36
CA LEU A 218 14.42 -3.32 -5.61
C LEU A 218 13.64 -4.24 -4.66
N ALA A 219 12.63 -3.71 -3.96
CA ALA A 219 11.79 -4.52 -3.09
C ALA A 219 11.00 -5.58 -3.88
N PHE A 220 10.44 -5.21 -5.04
CA PHE A 220 9.75 -6.14 -5.91
C PHE A 220 10.66 -7.28 -6.38
N ASP A 221 11.88 -6.94 -6.78
CA ASP A 221 12.87 -7.91 -7.23
C ASP A 221 13.28 -8.90 -6.13
N PHE A 222 13.40 -8.43 -4.88
CA PHE A 222 13.60 -9.30 -3.72
C PHE A 222 12.40 -10.19 -3.45
N VAL A 223 11.18 -9.66 -3.51
CA VAL A 223 9.95 -10.46 -3.35
C VAL A 223 9.93 -11.58 -4.40
N LEU A 224 10.15 -11.24 -5.66
CA LEU A 224 10.16 -12.18 -6.77
C LEU A 224 11.21 -13.27 -6.60
N ARG A 225 12.43 -12.90 -6.19
CA ARG A 225 13.50 -13.88 -5.94
C ARG A 225 13.18 -14.77 -4.74
N ALA A 226 12.63 -14.22 -3.66
CA ALA A 226 12.24 -14.98 -2.48
C ALA A 226 11.17 -16.03 -2.83
N SER A 227 10.12 -15.63 -3.54
CA SER A 227 9.05 -16.54 -3.97
C SER A 227 9.57 -17.62 -4.93
N TRP A 228 10.48 -17.25 -5.85
CA TRP A 228 11.13 -18.22 -6.72
C TRP A 228 11.99 -19.22 -5.94
N ARG A 229 12.81 -18.76 -4.98
CA ARG A 229 13.64 -19.61 -4.12
C ARG A 229 12.77 -20.57 -3.32
N ALA A 230 11.71 -20.06 -2.69
CA ALA A 230 10.74 -20.88 -1.96
C ALA A 230 10.09 -21.95 -2.85
N ALA A 231 9.64 -21.58 -4.06
CA ALA A 231 9.05 -22.51 -5.01
C ALA A 231 10.01 -23.59 -5.55
N MET A 232 11.33 -23.38 -5.39
CA MET A 232 12.39 -24.32 -5.74
C MET A 232 12.92 -25.10 -4.52
N GLY A 233 12.33 -24.92 -3.34
CA GLY A 233 12.73 -25.56 -2.08
C GLY A 233 13.94 -24.91 -1.38
N ASP A 234 14.43 -23.77 -1.87
CA ASP A 234 15.47 -22.97 -1.22
C ASP A 234 14.84 -22.02 -0.18
N HIS A 235 14.35 -22.59 0.94
CA HIS A 235 13.70 -21.80 1.99
C HIS A 235 14.68 -20.89 2.72
N ASP A 236 15.94 -21.29 2.89
CA ASP A 236 16.96 -20.47 3.54
C ASP A 236 17.22 -19.18 2.75
N GLY A 237 17.44 -19.29 1.44
CA GLY A 237 17.62 -18.12 0.58
C GLY A 237 16.35 -17.26 0.46
N ALA A 238 15.16 -17.87 0.51
CA ALA A 238 13.90 -17.14 0.55
C ALA A 238 13.73 -16.34 1.86
N LEU A 239 14.07 -16.96 3.00
CA LEU A 239 14.02 -16.32 4.31
C LEU A 239 15.07 -15.21 4.45
N GLU A 240 16.24 -15.36 3.83
CA GLU A 240 17.24 -14.30 3.78
C GLU A 240 16.77 -13.06 3.00
N ASP A 241 16.06 -13.25 1.88
CA ASP A 241 15.47 -12.13 1.11
C ASP A 241 14.32 -11.49 1.90
N HIS A 242 13.50 -12.30 2.55
CA HIS A 242 12.42 -11.84 3.44
C HIS A 242 12.95 -10.97 4.61
N GLU A 243 14.02 -11.41 5.27
CA GLU A 243 14.69 -10.63 6.33
C GLU A 243 15.29 -9.33 5.76
N THR A 244 15.86 -9.39 4.56
CA THR A 244 16.41 -8.22 3.86
C THR A 244 15.32 -7.19 3.55
N LEU A 245 14.14 -7.62 3.09
CA LEU A 245 12.99 -6.76 2.83
C LEU A 245 12.52 -6.05 4.11
N PHE A 246 12.39 -6.77 5.22
CA PHE A 246 12.03 -6.16 6.50
C PHE A 246 13.06 -5.15 6.97
N ARG A 247 14.35 -5.48 6.86
CA ARG A 247 15.42 -4.54 7.20
C ARG A 247 15.34 -3.30 6.32
N TYR A 248 15.06 -3.46 5.03
CA TYR A 248 14.94 -2.36 4.08
C TYR A 248 13.77 -1.44 4.44
N ALA A 249 12.58 -2.00 4.65
CA ALA A 249 11.41 -1.27 5.09
C ALA A 249 11.67 -0.50 6.40
N GLN A 250 12.30 -1.15 7.40
CA GLN A 250 12.65 -0.51 8.67
C GLN A 250 13.64 0.65 8.49
N LEU A 251 14.66 0.49 7.65
CA LEU A 251 15.60 1.56 7.36
C LEU A 251 14.90 2.76 6.74
N ILE A 252 14.08 2.54 5.69
CA ILE A 252 13.33 3.61 5.02
C ILE A 252 12.35 4.26 6.00
N GLN A 253 11.57 3.49 6.76
CA GLN A 253 10.62 4.03 7.73
C GLN A 253 11.31 4.93 8.77
N LYS A 254 12.48 4.50 9.27
CA LYS A 254 13.30 5.25 10.22
C LYS A 254 13.82 6.57 9.63
N THR A 255 14.07 6.62 8.33
CA THR A 255 14.74 7.76 7.66
C THR A 255 13.87 8.55 6.72
N ALA A 256 12.61 8.14 6.50
CA ALA A 256 11.64 8.77 5.62
C ALA A 256 11.49 10.27 5.94
N ARG A 257 11.65 11.10 4.94
CA ARG A 257 11.61 12.57 4.99
C ARG A 257 10.31 13.10 4.39
N THR A 258 9.62 12.28 3.60
CA THR A 258 8.30 12.57 3.02
C THR A 258 7.30 11.50 3.40
N TYR A 259 6.00 11.82 3.31
CA TYR A 259 4.95 10.82 3.53
C TYR A 259 4.98 9.72 2.48
N THR A 260 5.36 10.04 1.24
CA THR A 260 5.50 9.05 0.17
C THR A 260 6.57 8.02 0.48
N GLU A 261 7.71 8.41 1.07
CA GLU A 261 8.74 7.46 1.49
C GLU A 261 8.25 6.55 2.63
N LEU A 262 7.53 7.12 3.60
CA LEU A 262 6.95 6.34 4.69
C LEU A 262 5.89 5.36 4.18
N PHE A 263 5.05 5.79 3.24
CA PHE A 263 4.08 4.94 2.55
C PHE A 263 4.79 3.78 1.82
N VAL A 264 5.82 4.07 1.01
CA VAL A 264 6.59 3.03 0.31
C VAL A 264 7.21 2.05 1.30
N ALA A 265 7.74 2.50 2.43
CA ALA A 265 8.25 1.61 3.47
C ALA A 265 7.19 0.65 4.03
N LEU A 266 5.97 1.14 4.31
CA LEU A 266 4.85 0.32 4.77
C LEU A 266 4.40 -0.68 3.69
N SER A 267 4.44 -0.28 2.42
CA SER A 267 4.13 -1.16 1.29
C SER A 267 5.18 -2.26 1.11
N ILE A 268 6.48 -1.95 1.27
CA ILE A 268 7.55 -2.95 1.25
C ILE A 268 7.39 -3.93 2.41
N GLU A 269 7.10 -3.45 3.62
CA GLU A 269 6.82 -4.31 4.77
C GLU A 269 5.62 -5.23 4.47
N THR A 270 4.55 -4.68 3.91
CA THR A 270 3.34 -5.43 3.54
C THR A 270 3.66 -6.51 2.50
N ALA A 271 4.42 -6.17 1.46
CA ALA A 271 4.82 -7.10 0.42
C ALA A 271 5.70 -8.24 0.98
N ALA A 272 6.63 -7.92 1.89
CA ALA A 272 7.42 -8.93 2.59
C ALA A 272 6.53 -9.89 3.39
N ARG A 273 5.48 -9.39 4.05
CA ARG A 273 4.54 -10.22 4.83
C ARG A 273 3.66 -11.11 3.96
N CYS A 274 3.41 -10.70 2.73
CA CYS A 274 2.67 -11.47 1.74
C CYS A 274 3.53 -12.58 1.08
N LEU A 275 4.85 -12.60 1.31
CA LEU A 275 5.70 -13.67 0.80
C LEU A 275 5.25 -15.03 1.31
N THR A 276 5.48 -16.05 0.51
CA THR A 276 5.09 -17.40 0.86
C THR A 276 6.26 -18.37 0.81
N LEU A 277 6.36 -19.22 1.82
CA LEU A 277 7.18 -20.44 1.76
C LEU A 277 6.37 -21.49 1.01
N ALA A 278 6.28 -21.35 -0.31
CA ALA A 278 5.51 -22.25 -1.16
C ALA A 278 5.85 -23.72 -0.88
N PRO A 279 4.85 -24.61 -0.67
CA PRO A 279 5.13 -26.01 -0.39
C PRO A 279 5.58 -26.73 -1.68
N ASP A 280 6.89 -26.98 -1.83
CA ASP A 280 7.39 -27.99 -2.76
C ASP A 280 7.15 -29.38 -2.15
N PRO A 281 6.40 -30.29 -2.81
CA PRO A 281 6.24 -31.66 -2.32
C PRO A 281 7.57 -32.41 -2.15
N GLY A 282 8.66 -31.99 -2.80
CA GLY A 282 10.01 -32.54 -2.61
C GLY A 282 10.77 -31.95 -1.42
N ALA A 283 10.40 -30.75 -0.97
CA ALA A 283 11.07 -29.99 0.08
C ALA A 283 10.04 -29.11 0.82
N MET A 284 9.27 -29.71 1.73
CA MET A 284 8.27 -28.98 2.52
C MET A 284 8.95 -28.11 3.58
N PRO A 285 8.45 -26.88 3.85
CA PRO A 285 8.98 -26.05 4.92
C PRO A 285 8.85 -26.74 6.29
N THR A 286 9.92 -26.66 7.07
CA THR A 286 10.04 -27.22 8.41
C THR A 286 9.32 -26.35 9.44
N LYS A 287 9.18 -26.87 10.68
CA LYS A 287 8.66 -26.07 11.81
C LYS A 287 9.56 -24.85 12.05
N GLU A 288 10.88 -25.06 11.98
CA GLU A 288 11.89 -24.02 12.13
C GLU A 288 11.77 -22.94 11.04
N ASP A 289 11.51 -23.31 9.78
CA ASP A 289 11.31 -22.36 8.68
C ASP A 289 10.11 -21.44 8.96
N TRP A 290 8.98 -22.00 9.38
CA TRP A 290 7.78 -21.22 9.72
C TRP A 290 7.98 -20.33 10.95
N LEU A 291 8.72 -20.80 11.95
CA LEU A 291 9.06 -19.99 13.12
C LEU A 291 9.99 -18.83 12.75
N ARG A 292 11.01 -19.06 11.93
CA ARG A 292 11.91 -18.02 11.41
C ARG A 292 11.16 -17.00 10.54
N PHE A 293 10.23 -17.46 9.70
CA PHE A 293 9.32 -16.61 8.93
C PHE A 293 8.47 -15.72 9.86
N ALA A 294 7.89 -16.27 10.92
CA ALA A 294 7.12 -15.50 11.90
C ALA A 294 7.97 -14.60 12.81
N GLU A 295 9.27 -14.87 12.96
CA GLU A 295 10.21 -14.06 13.74
C GLU A 295 10.66 -12.81 13.01
N SER A 296 10.76 -12.89 11.70
CA SER A 296 11.10 -11.77 10.83
C SER A 296 10.05 -10.66 10.97
N GLY A 297 10.49 -9.44 11.27
CA GLY A 297 9.59 -8.29 11.42
C GLY A 297 8.66 -8.36 12.64
N ARG A 298 9.02 -9.08 13.72
CA ARG A 298 8.24 -9.17 14.98
C ARG A 298 8.07 -7.86 15.74
N THR A 299 8.94 -6.88 15.52
CA THR A 299 8.87 -5.55 16.14
C THR A 299 8.42 -4.53 15.10
N PRO A 300 7.14 -4.52 14.69
CA PRO A 300 6.62 -3.45 13.85
C PRO A 300 6.66 -2.12 14.60
N ILE A 301 6.62 -1.02 13.84
CA ILE A 301 6.36 0.29 14.44
C ILE A 301 4.99 0.24 15.13
N SER A 302 4.90 0.72 16.36
CA SER A 302 3.60 0.90 17.02
C SER A 302 2.85 2.09 16.42
N GLU A 303 1.53 2.12 16.52
CA GLU A 303 0.72 3.26 16.06
C GLU A 303 1.18 4.59 16.70
N ALA A 304 1.58 4.55 17.98
CA ALA A 304 2.13 5.72 18.66
C ALA A 304 3.44 6.21 18.03
N GLN A 305 4.38 5.29 17.75
CA GLN A 305 5.64 5.62 17.07
C GLN A 305 5.39 6.08 15.63
N LEU A 306 4.41 5.51 14.93
CA LEU A 306 4.02 5.96 13.59
C LEU A 306 3.49 7.39 13.63
N LYS A 307 2.57 7.70 14.55
CA LYS A 307 2.04 9.07 14.72
C LYS A 307 3.16 10.06 15.02
N GLU A 308 4.11 9.70 15.87
CA GLU A 308 5.32 10.50 16.10
C GLU A 308 6.15 10.67 14.82
N ARG A 309 6.34 9.59 14.04
CA ARG A 309 7.08 9.65 12.78
C ARG A 309 6.42 10.56 11.76
N VAL A 310 5.11 10.44 11.59
CA VAL A 310 4.34 11.30 10.68
C VAL A 310 4.41 12.75 11.13
N ARG A 311 4.30 13.06 12.44
CA ARG A 311 4.54 14.44 12.95
C ARG A 311 5.96 14.94 12.62
N ALA A 312 6.97 14.11 12.85
CA ALA A 312 8.37 14.46 12.58
C ALA A 312 8.60 14.75 11.09
N ILE A 313 8.06 13.91 10.21
CA ILE A 313 8.09 14.11 8.74
C ILE A 313 7.42 15.43 8.37
N PHE A 314 6.23 15.70 8.91
CA PHE A 314 5.50 16.93 8.63
C PHE A 314 6.28 18.15 9.09
N SER A 315 6.80 18.15 10.31
CA SER A 315 7.59 19.28 10.82
C SER A 315 8.95 19.47 10.13
N GLY A 316 9.34 18.52 9.27
CA GLY A 316 10.61 18.50 8.57
C GLY A 316 10.45 18.82 7.09
N VAL A 317 10.96 17.91 6.26
CA VAL A 317 11.17 18.15 4.83
C VAL A 317 9.86 18.15 4.04
N GLU A 318 8.88 17.34 4.43
CA GLU A 318 7.55 17.28 3.80
C GLU A 318 6.91 18.67 3.71
N TYR A 319 6.91 19.43 4.81
CA TYR A 319 6.30 20.75 4.86
C TYR A 319 6.85 21.72 3.82
N TRP A 320 8.17 21.78 3.73
CA TRP A 320 8.85 22.68 2.80
C TRP A 320 8.70 22.24 1.35
N THR A 321 8.71 20.94 1.07
CA THR A 321 8.49 20.40 -0.26
C THR A 321 7.08 20.71 -0.76
N VAL A 322 6.06 20.59 0.10
CA VAL A 322 4.68 20.93 -0.27
C VAL A 322 4.51 22.44 -0.47
N LEU A 323 5.12 23.29 0.37
CA LEU A 323 5.13 24.74 0.15
C LEU A 323 5.80 25.14 -1.17
N SER A 324 6.92 24.49 -1.51
CA SER A 324 7.59 24.66 -2.81
C SER A 324 6.66 24.32 -3.97
N GLY A 325 5.95 23.19 -3.88
CA GLY A 325 4.97 22.81 -4.88
C GLY A 325 3.78 23.78 -4.98
N TRP A 326 3.28 24.32 -3.86
CA TRP A 326 2.20 25.32 -3.90
C TRP A 326 2.64 26.63 -4.54
N GLN A 327 3.88 27.08 -4.30
CA GLN A 327 4.46 28.22 -5.01
C GLN A 327 4.54 27.95 -6.52
N SER A 328 4.98 26.77 -6.94
CA SER A 328 5.00 26.38 -8.35
C SER A 328 3.60 26.37 -8.96
N ALA A 329 2.61 25.80 -8.26
CA ALA A 329 1.23 25.78 -8.72
C ALA A 329 0.64 27.19 -8.85
N ALA A 330 0.99 28.09 -7.92
CA ALA A 330 0.63 29.51 -7.97
C ALA A 330 1.17 30.25 -9.21
N ASN A 331 2.29 29.76 -9.75
CA ASN A 331 2.92 30.30 -10.95
C ASN A 331 2.45 29.61 -12.24
N GLY A 332 1.41 28.76 -12.18
CA GLY A 332 0.83 28.07 -13.34
C GLY A 332 1.33 26.63 -13.53
N HIS A 333 2.22 26.16 -12.66
CA HIS A 333 2.88 24.86 -12.77
C HIS A 333 2.37 23.91 -11.68
N PHE A 334 1.22 23.30 -11.97
CA PHE A 334 0.68 22.23 -11.15
C PHE A 334 1.45 20.94 -11.37
N GLN A 335 2.08 20.45 -10.29
CA GLN A 335 2.69 19.12 -10.21
C GLN A 335 1.90 18.14 -9.34
N PHE A 336 0.85 18.60 -8.64
CA PHE A 336 0.06 17.76 -7.74
C PHE A 336 -1.18 17.18 -8.42
N GLY A 337 -1.38 15.87 -8.27
CA GLY A 337 -2.64 15.19 -8.59
C GLY A 337 -2.57 14.27 -9.80
N SER A 338 -3.60 13.43 -9.94
CA SER A 338 -3.76 12.55 -11.09
C SER A 338 -4.03 13.33 -12.37
N LYS A 339 -3.79 12.70 -13.53
CA LYS A 339 -4.03 13.31 -14.85
C LYS A 339 -5.49 13.74 -15.04
N GLU A 340 -6.43 13.14 -14.32
CA GLU A 340 -7.86 13.45 -14.43
C GLU A 340 -8.24 14.75 -13.69
N ILE A 341 -7.65 15.01 -12.52
CA ILE A 341 -8.01 16.16 -11.67
C ILE A 341 -7.20 17.41 -12.09
N LEU A 342 -5.97 17.23 -12.56
CA LEU A 342 -5.08 18.32 -12.97
C LEU A 342 -5.69 19.32 -13.98
N PRO A 343 -6.38 18.91 -15.06
CA PRO A 343 -7.02 19.82 -16.00
C PRO A 343 -8.14 20.64 -15.35
N ILE A 344 -8.88 20.02 -14.43
CA ILE A 344 -9.93 20.67 -13.66
C ILE A 344 -9.28 21.75 -12.80
N LEU A 345 -8.27 21.40 -11.98
CA LEU A 345 -7.60 22.32 -11.08
C LEU A 345 -6.98 23.53 -11.80
N LYS A 346 -6.31 23.30 -12.92
CA LYS A 346 -5.67 24.35 -13.72
C LYS A 346 -6.65 25.38 -14.26
N ARG A 347 -7.93 25.02 -14.42
CA ARG A 347 -8.97 25.89 -14.99
C ARG A 347 -9.61 26.81 -13.96
N TRP A 348 -9.52 26.52 -12.67
CA TRP A 348 -10.15 27.36 -11.63
C TRP A 348 -9.25 28.49 -11.15
N GLY A 349 -9.89 29.59 -10.75
CA GLY A 349 -9.26 30.71 -10.06
C GLY A 349 -9.11 30.41 -8.58
N TRP A 350 -7.86 30.37 -8.11
CA TRP A 350 -7.50 30.05 -6.73
C TRP A 350 -7.06 31.29 -5.96
N ASP A 351 -7.32 31.34 -4.65
CA ASP A 351 -6.64 32.26 -3.75
C ASP A 351 -5.44 31.55 -3.11
N TRP A 352 -4.26 31.73 -3.69
CA TRP A 352 -3.07 31.00 -3.26
C TRP A 352 -2.60 31.34 -1.85
N ASN A 353 -2.94 32.54 -1.36
CA ASN A 353 -2.66 32.92 0.02
C ASN A 353 -3.57 32.14 1.00
N GLU A 354 -4.80 31.83 0.58
CA GLU A 354 -5.73 30.99 1.35
C GLU A 354 -5.27 29.53 1.38
N VAL A 355 -4.83 28.99 0.23
CA VAL A 355 -4.29 27.61 0.14
C VAL A 355 -3.17 27.41 1.16
N VAL A 356 -2.15 28.27 1.13
CA VAL A 356 -0.99 28.11 2.02
C VAL A 356 -1.35 28.37 3.48
N ARG A 357 -2.26 29.30 3.77
CA ARG A 357 -2.71 29.54 5.15
C ARG A 357 -3.47 28.35 5.73
N GLN A 358 -4.31 27.71 4.93
CA GLN A 358 -4.98 26.48 5.35
C GLN A 358 -3.98 25.35 5.61
N TYR A 359 -2.98 25.19 4.72
CA TYR A 359 -1.91 24.21 4.90
C TYR A 359 -1.14 24.42 6.21
N ARG A 360 -0.83 25.68 6.55
CA ARG A 360 -0.19 26.03 7.83
C ARG A 360 -1.09 25.79 9.03
N GLU A 361 -2.38 26.07 8.91
CA GLU A 361 -3.35 25.83 9.96
C GLU A 361 -3.41 24.35 10.32
N ASP A 362 -3.46 23.49 9.31
CA ASP A 362 -3.44 22.04 9.46
C ASP A 362 -2.11 21.55 10.03
N HIS A 363 -0.97 22.10 9.59
CA HIS A 363 0.35 21.85 10.20
C HIS A 363 0.38 22.12 11.69
N ARG A 364 -0.18 23.25 12.13
CA ARG A 364 -0.25 23.56 13.57
C ARG A 364 -1.16 22.60 14.32
N LYS A 365 -2.31 22.24 13.74
CA LYS A 365 -3.28 21.33 14.35
C LYS A 365 -2.72 19.93 14.51
N LEU A 366 -2.09 19.37 13.47
CA LEU A 366 -1.47 18.04 13.52
C LEU A 366 -0.42 17.93 14.65
N LEU A 367 0.33 19.01 14.89
CA LEU A 367 1.37 19.06 15.91
C LEU A 367 0.83 19.26 17.34
N GLN A 368 -0.41 19.74 17.51
CA GLN A 368 -0.96 20.14 18.81
C GLN A 368 -2.15 19.29 19.29
N ASP A 369 -2.83 18.58 18.38
CA ASP A 369 -4.09 17.89 18.67
C ASP A 369 -4.02 16.41 18.25
N ASP A 370 -3.94 15.51 19.23
CA ASP A 370 -3.99 14.07 18.99
C ASP A 370 -5.33 13.61 18.39
N ARG A 371 -6.38 14.45 18.44
CA ARG A 371 -7.65 14.17 17.76
C ARG A 371 -7.56 14.33 16.25
N PHE A 372 -6.51 14.96 15.72
CA PHE A 372 -6.26 14.99 14.27
C PHE A 372 -6.16 13.56 13.69
N TRP A 373 -5.76 12.59 14.53
CA TRP A 373 -5.69 11.17 14.18
C TRP A 373 -7.04 10.43 14.27
N ASN A 374 -8.04 11.01 14.93
CA ASN A 374 -9.37 10.44 15.12
C ASN A 374 -10.36 11.11 14.17
N LEU A 375 -10.33 10.64 12.92
CA LEU A 375 -11.18 11.08 11.82
C LEU A 375 -12.70 10.99 12.12
N GLU A 376 -13.11 10.19 13.11
CA GLU A 376 -14.51 10.14 13.58
C GLU A 376 -15.05 11.47 14.11
N LYS A 377 -14.20 12.34 14.67
CA LYS A 377 -14.64 13.49 15.50
C LYS A 377 -14.25 14.84 14.96
N TRP A 378 -13.25 14.89 14.08
CA TRP A 378 -12.98 16.07 13.28
C TRP A 378 -13.73 15.87 11.97
N ALA A 379 -14.91 16.52 11.86
CA ALA A 379 -15.71 16.60 10.65
C ALA A 379 -14.79 16.55 9.43
N ALA A 380 -14.88 15.46 8.65
CA ALA A 380 -13.93 15.11 7.58
C ALA A 380 -13.41 16.41 6.95
N PRO A 381 -12.12 16.77 7.15
CA PRO A 381 -11.61 18.02 6.62
C PRO A 381 -12.00 18.07 5.14
N VAL A 382 -12.66 19.15 4.77
CA VAL A 382 -13.29 19.30 3.45
C VAL A 382 -12.16 19.41 2.44
N SER A 383 -11.60 18.29 2.00
CA SER A 383 -10.63 18.23 0.93
C SER A 383 -11.36 18.34 -0.40
N ILE A 384 -10.67 18.79 -1.45
CA ILE A 384 -11.28 18.88 -2.78
C ILE A 384 -11.80 17.53 -3.31
N LEU A 385 -11.28 16.41 -2.82
CA LEU A 385 -11.69 15.06 -3.22
C LEU A 385 -13.01 14.63 -2.58
N ASN A 386 -13.37 15.20 -1.42
CA ASN A 386 -14.54 14.81 -0.64
C ASN A 386 -15.74 15.76 -0.85
N VAL A 387 -15.60 16.76 -1.72
CA VAL A 387 -16.65 17.73 -2.02
C VAL A 387 -17.39 17.30 -3.27
N SER A 388 -18.72 17.21 -3.20
CA SER A 388 -19.52 16.93 -4.40
C SER A 388 -19.30 18.04 -5.45
N PRO A 389 -19.33 17.73 -6.75
CA PRO A 389 -19.18 18.76 -7.78
C PRO A 389 -20.15 19.94 -7.61
N TRP A 390 -21.39 19.66 -7.17
CA TRP A 390 -22.39 20.70 -6.92
C TRP A 390 -22.06 21.60 -5.74
N ASP A 391 -21.61 21.03 -4.61
CA ASP A 391 -21.21 21.82 -3.45
C ASP A 391 -19.98 22.67 -3.79
N PHE A 392 -19.02 22.09 -4.52
CA PHE A 392 -17.81 22.78 -4.97
C PHE A 392 -18.13 24.01 -5.84
N LEU A 393 -19.10 23.88 -6.74
CA LEU A 393 -19.59 24.98 -7.57
C LEU A 393 -20.28 26.07 -6.76
N CYS A 394 -20.99 25.71 -5.69
CA CYS A 394 -21.69 26.67 -4.83
C CYS A 394 -20.73 27.46 -3.90
N MET A 395 -19.54 26.93 -3.64
CA MET A 395 -18.55 27.56 -2.75
C MET A 395 -18.05 28.93 -3.25
N SER A 396 -17.57 29.73 -2.31
CA SER A 396 -16.71 30.88 -2.61
C SER A 396 -15.31 30.45 -3.04
N ARG A 397 -14.57 31.35 -3.68
CA ARG A 397 -13.16 31.11 -4.04
C ARG A 397 -12.31 30.77 -2.83
N ALA A 398 -12.50 31.46 -1.71
CA ALA A 398 -11.77 31.20 -0.48
C ALA A 398 -12.09 29.81 0.11
N GLU A 399 -13.36 29.39 0.09
CA GLU A 399 -13.75 28.04 0.54
C GLU A 399 -13.11 26.95 -0.32
N ARG A 400 -13.16 27.08 -1.66
CA ARG A 400 -12.47 26.15 -2.57
C ARG A 400 -10.96 26.12 -2.32
N SER A 401 -10.36 27.28 -2.10
CA SER A 401 -8.91 27.40 -1.86
C SER A 401 -8.50 26.76 -0.53
N ARG A 402 -9.34 26.86 0.52
CA ARG A 402 -9.16 26.07 1.75
C ARG A 402 -9.26 24.57 1.47
N CYS A 403 -10.21 24.13 0.65
CA CYS A 403 -10.32 22.72 0.28
C CYS A 403 -9.07 22.16 -0.38
N LEU A 404 -8.38 22.98 -1.18
CA LEU A 404 -7.12 22.63 -1.83
C LEU A 404 -5.93 22.63 -0.85
N GLY A 405 -5.89 23.55 0.11
CA GLY A 405 -4.81 23.68 1.08
C GLY A 405 -4.83 22.64 2.21
N HIS A 406 -5.90 21.86 2.33
CA HIS A 406 -6.00 20.79 3.31
C HIS A 406 -4.99 19.66 3.05
N CYS A 407 -4.24 19.30 4.08
CA CYS A 407 -3.14 18.33 3.99
C CYS A 407 -3.34 17.07 4.82
N SER A 408 -4.55 16.85 5.35
CA SER A 408 -4.87 15.60 6.06
C SER A 408 -4.73 14.39 5.14
N TRP A 409 -5.05 14.51 3.85
CA TRP A 409 -5.13 13.38 2.92
C TRP A 409 -3.88 12.48 2.93
N SER A 410 -2.67 13.06 2.87
CA SER A 410 -1.43 12.28 2.86
C SER A 410 -1.16 11.57 4.19
N ALA A 411 -1.49 12.21 5.32
CA ALA A 411 -1.40 11.59 6.64
C ALA A 411 -2.47 10.52 6.84
N ASP A 412 -3.70 10.76 6.35
CA ASP A 412 -4.84 9.85 6.41
C ASP A 412 -4.55 8.57 5.62
N ILE A 413 -4.02 8.73 4.39
CA ILE A 413 -3.55 7.60 3.57
C ILE A 413 -2.45 6.81 4.27
N THR A 414 -1.49 7.49 4.88
CA THR A 414 -0.40 6.81 5.60
C THR A 414 -0.93 5.94 6.75
N LEU A 415 -1.91 6.44 7.51
CA LEU A 415 -2.58 5.66 8.56
C LEU A 415 -3.39 4.50 8.01
N TYR A 416 -4.10 4.72 6.89
CA TYR A 416 -4.84 3.67 6.21
C TYR A 416 -3.90 2.52 5.83
N PHE A 417 -2.77 2.84 5.18
CA PHE A 417 -1.78 1.83 4.81
C PHE A 417 -1.12 1.16 6.02
N TYR A 418 -0.91 1.89 7.12
CA TYR A 418 -0.45 1.26 8.36
C TYR A 418 -1.46 0.24 8.91
N ARG A 419 -2.74 0.60 8.98
CA ARG A 419 -3.81 -0.32 9.44
C ARG A 419 -3.97 -1.52 8.52
N HIS A 420 -3.79 -1.30 7.22
CA HIS A 420 -3.72 -2.38 6.24
C HIS A 420 -2.53 -3.31 6.54
N ALA A 421 -1.33 -2.77 6.71
CA ALA A 421 -0.13 -3.54 7.06
C ALA A 421 -0.30 -4.31 8.39
N GLU A 422 -0.96 -3.73 9.39
CA GLU A 422 -1.29 -4.42 10.65
C GLU A 422 -2.22 -5.61 10.43
N THR A 423 -3.21 -5.45 9.54
CA THR A 423 -4.14 -6.53 9.19
C THR A 423 -3.42 -7.64 8.45
N VAL A 424 -2.56 -7.30 7.49
CA VAL A 424 -1.70 -8.27 6.77
C VAL A 424 -0.81 -9.03 7.76
N ARG A 425 -0.23 -8.34 8.75
CA ARG A 425 0.58 -8.95 9.80
C ARG A 425 -0.21 -9.97 10.62
N LYS A 426 -1.41 -9.61 11.07
CA LYS A 426 -2.27 -10.52 11.84
C LYS A 426 -2.62 -11.76 11.01
N PHE A 427 -2.90 -11.56 9.74
CA PHE A 427 -3.14 -12.66 8.80
C PHE A 427 -1.92 -13.55 8.56
N GLN A 428 -0.72 -12.98 8.43
CA GLN A 428 0.53 -13.73 8.35
C GLN A 428 0.71 -14.61 9.60
N GLN A 429 0.48 -14.04 10.79
CA GLN A 429 0.54 -14.78 12.06
C GLN A 429 -0.45 -15.93 12.11
N LEU A 430 -1.70 -15.71 11.67
CA LEU A 430 -2.70 -16.77 11.54
C LEU A 430 -2.24 -17.84 10.55
N GLY A 431 -1.76 -17.44 9.37
CA GLY A 431 -1.24 -18.34 8.34
C GLY A 431 -0.15 -19.26 8.89
N VAL A 432 0.82 -18.72 9.64
CA VAL A 432 1.86 -19.50 10.31
C VAL A 432 1.25 -20.43 11.37
N ALA A 433 0.35 -19.94 12.23
CA ALA A 433 -0.30 -20.77 13.25
C ALA A 433 -1.06 -21.96 12.65
N PHE A 434 -1.76 -21.75 11.53
CA PHE A 434 -2.40 -22.81 10.76
C PHE A 434 -1.40 -23.84 10.24
N GLN A 435 -0.23 -23.41 9.74
CA GLN A 435 0.81 -24.32 9.26
C GLN A 435 1.46 -25.11 10.39
N LEU A 436 1.72 -24.48 11.53
CA LEU A 436 2.25 -25.14 12.71
C LEU A 436 1.27 -26.19 13.26
N TYR A 437 -0.01 -25.85 13.35
CA TYR A 437 -1.06 -26.82 13.67
C TYR A 437 -1.04 -27.98 12.68
N ARG A 438 -0.99 -27.69 11.38
CA ARG A 438 -0.97 -28.71 10.32
C ARG A 438 0.18 -29.69 10.46
N LEU A 439 1.37 -29.21 10.81
CA LEU A 439 2.56 -30.03 11.03
C LEU A 439 2.40 -30.97 12.24
N GLU A 440 1.67 -30.56 13.28
CA GLU A 440 1.45 -31.35 14.50
C GLU A 440 0.21 -32.27 14.41
N HIS A 441 -0.68 -32.06 13.44
CA HIS A 441 -1.96 -32.76 13.30
C HIS A 441 -2.09 -33.52 11.97
N ASP A 442 -1.08 -34.31 11.62
CA ASP A 442 -1.07 -35.23 10.46
C ASP A 442 -1.45 -34.57 9.13
N GLY A 443 -1.00 -33.34 8.91
CA GLY A 443 -1.27 -32.61 7.67
C GLY A 443 -2.63 -31.92 7.62
N LYS A 444 -3.44 -31.97 8.69
CA LYS A 444 -4.80 -31.40 8.73
C LYS A 444 -4.83 -30.01 9.35
N LEU A 445 -5.65 -29.13 8.79
CA LEU A 445 -6.01 -27.85 9.40
C LEU A 445 -6.94 -28.07 10.61
N PRO A 446 -7.03 -27.11 11.56
CA PRO A 446 -8.03 -27.16 12.60
C PRO A 446 -9.43 -27.12 11.94
N PRO A 447 -10.39 -27.91 12.44
CA PRO A 447 -11.77 -27.80 11.97
C PRO A 447 -12.35 -26.43 12.34
N ALA A 448 -13.38 -25.97 11.62
CA ALA A 448 -14.10 -24.72 11.93
C ALA A 448 -14.50 -24.63 13.41
N PHE A 449 -14.92 -25.78 13.94
CA PHE A 449 -15.24 -25.97 15.34
C PHE A 449 -15.11 -27.45 15.71
N THR A 450 -14.85 -27.75 16.97
CA THR A 450 -14.90 -29.11 17.52
C THR A 450 -16.35 -29.51 17.86
N ARG A 451 -16.62 -30.81 17.99
CA ARG A 451 -17.93 -31.33 18.40
C ARG A 451 -17.80 -32.32 19.54
N ASN A 452 -18.83 -32.41 20.38
CA ASN A 452 -18.95 -33.49 21.36
C ASN A 452 -19.46 -34.79 20.69
N ALA A 453 -19.61 -35.86 21.49
CA ALA A 453 -20.08 -37.16 21.00
C ALA A 453 -21.49 -37.11 20.38
N GLU A 454 -22.33 -36.18 20.83
CA GLU A 454 -23.68 -35.93 20.31
C GLU A 454 -23.69 -35.02 19.06
N GLY A 455 -22.51 -34.59 18.59
CA GLY A 455 -22.37 -33.72 17.43
C GLY A 455 -22.63 -32.24 17.69
N LYS A 456 -22.77 -31.79 18.95
CA LYS A 456 -22.93 -30.37 19.29
C LYS A 456 -21.59 -29.63 19.17
N PRO A 457 -21.52 -28.47 18.50
CA PRO A 457 -20.30 -27.64 18.48
C PRO A 457 -19.82 -27.27 19.90
N LEU A 458 -18.52 -27.42 20.15
CA LEU A 458 -17.88 -27.13 21.42
C LEU A 458 -17.01 -25.88 21.36
N HIS A 459 -15.95 -25.88 20.55
CA HIS A 459 -14.94 -24.80 20.54
C HIS A 459 -14.61 -24.35 19.11
N SER A 460 -14.43 -23.05 18.92
CA SER A 460 -14.01 -22.45 17.65
C SER A 460 -12.57 -22.84 17.26
N TRP A 461 -12.28 -22.88 15.96
CA TRP A 461 -10.91 -22.97 15.41
C TRP A 461 -9.93 -21.98 16.06
N ARG A 462 -10.42 -20.80 16.46
CA ARG A 462 -9.62 -19.76 17.15
C ARG A 462 -9.02 -20.29 18.47
N VAL A 463 -9.78 -21.09 19.23
CA VAL A 463 -9.32 -21.71 20.48
C VAL A 463 -8.20 -22.73 20.20
N LEU A 464 -8.34 -23.51 19.12
CA LEU A 464 -7.36 -24.54 18.75
C LEU A 464 -6.01 -23.95 18.32
N LEU A 465 -5.99 -22.71 17.83
CA LEU A 465 -4.77 -22.04 17.40
C LEU A 465 -4.01 -21.31 18.51
N LEU A 466 -4.62 -21.11 19.69
CA LEU A 466 -3.98 -20.36 20.79
C LEU A 466 -2.55 -20.82 21.13
N PRO A 467 -2.24 -22.13 21.21
CA PRO A 467 -0.87 -22.58 21.51
C PRO A 467 0.17 -22.15 20.49
N TYR A 468 -0.25 -21.94 19.24
CA TYR A 468 0.61 -21.56 18.12
C TYR A 468 0.71 -20.03 17.93
N LEU A 469 -0.12 -19.28 18.65
CA LEU A 469 -0.18 -17.81 18.63
C LEU A 469 0.52 -17.18 19.83
N GLY A 470 1.16 -17.99 20.69
CA GLY A 470 1.77 -17.52 21.94
C GLY A 470 0.79 -17.40 23.11
N GLU A 471 -0.44 -17.89 22.96
CA GLU A 471 -1.54 -17.77 23.94
C GLU A 471 -1.72 -19.08 24.74
N THR A 472 -0.64 -19.82 25.01
CA THR A 472 -0.68 -21.10 25.72
C THR A 472 -1.29 -20.98 27.12
N GLU A 473 -1.01 -19.90 27.85
CA GLU A 473 -1.58 -19.68 29.18
C GLU A 473 -3.11 -19.52 29.17
N LEU A 474 -3.66 -18.89 28.13
CA LEU A 474 -5.11 -18.78 27.96
C LEU A 474 -5.71 -20.14 27.57
N PHE A 475 -5.05 -20.87 26.67
CA PHE A 475 -5.46 -22.20 26.25
C PHE A 475 -5.55 -23.18 27.43
N GLU A 476 -4.56 -23.19 28.33
CA GLU A 476 -4.52 -24.08 29.50
C GLU A 476 -5.62 -23.78 30.55
N LYS A 477 -6.16 -22.55 30.55
CA LYS A 477 -7.26 -22.17 31.46
C LYS A 477 -8.63 -22.62 30.95
N LEU A 478 -8.77 -22.87 29.65
CA LEU A 478 -10.03 -23.28 29.02
C LEU A 478 -10.29 -24.78 29.26
N ARG A 479 -11.52 -25.11 29.64
CA ARG A 479 -11.96 -26.51 29.76
C ARG A 479 -12.50 -27.01 28.43
N LEU A 480 -11.66 -27.73 27.69
CA LEU A 480 -11.99 -28.20 26.33
C LEU A 480 -13.02 -29.33 26.32
N ASP A 481 -13.23 -30.01 27.46
CA ASP A 481 -14.26 -31.02 27.70
C ASP A 481 -15.64 -30.42 28.02
N GLU A 482 -15.70 -29.13 28.34
CA GLU A 482 -16.94 -28.38 28.56
C GLU A 482 -17.30 -27.53 27.32
N PRO A 483 -18.58 -27.12 27.15
CA PRO A 483 -18.97 -26.15 26.11
C PRO A 483 -18.24 -24.81 26.23
N TRP A 484 -18.03 -24.09 25.13
CA TRP A 484 -17.44 -22.74 25.12
C TRP A 484 -18.19 -21.73 26.01
N ASP A 485 -19.49 -21.96 26.22
CA ASP A 485 -20.36 -21.16 27.06
C ASP A 485 -20.64 -21.82 28.42
N SER A 486 -19.75 -22.68 28.93
CA SER A 486 -19.87 -23.17 30.31
C SER A 486 -19.70 -22.03 31.33
N GLU A 487 -20.13 -22.24 32.58
CA GLU A 487 -19.92 -21.25 33.66
C GLU A 487 -18.43 -20.92 33.86
N TRP A 488 -17.56 -21.90 33.63
CA TRP A 488 -16.11 -21.71 33.68
C TRP A 488 -15.59 -20.94 32.46
N ASN A 489 -15.88 -21.44 31.25
CA ASN A 489 -15.32 -20.89 30.01
C ASN A 489 -15.82 -19.47 29.70
N ARG A 490 -17.04 -19.10 30.15
CA ARG A 490 -17.58 -17.73 30.01
C ARG A 490 -16.71 -16.64 30.62
N GLN A 491 -15.88 -16.96 31.61
CA GLN A 491 -15.00 -16.00 32.28
C GLN A 491 -13.88 -15.46 31.36
N PHE A 492 -13.64 -16.13 30.23
CA PHE A 492 -12.60 -15.78 29.26
C PHE A 492 -13.17 -15.14 27.99
N HIS A 493 -14.49 -14.91 27.91
CA HIS A 493 -15.13 -14.34 26.71
C HIS A 493 -14.55 -12.97 26.35
N ASP A 494 -14.18 -12.14 27.33
CA ASP A 494 -13.59 -10.82 27.08
C ASP A 494 -12.08 -10.86 26.74
N GLN A 495 -11.43 -12.02 26.85
CA GLN A 495 -9.98 -12.20 26.61
C GLN A 495 -9.68 -12.60 25.16
N CYS A 496 -10.23 -11.86 24.20
CA CYS A 496 -9.95 -12.09 22.77
C CYS A 496 -8.50 -11.74 22.43
N PRO A 497 -7.70 -12.67 21.87
CA PRO A 497 -6.36 -12.35 21.38
C PRO A 497 -6.37 -11.29 20.27
N ALA A 498 -5.43 -10.34 20.33
CA ALA A 498 -5.35 -9.20 19.40
C ALA A 498 -5.18 -9.60 17.92
N VAL A 499 -4.68 -10.81 17.66
CA VAL A 499 -4.53 -11.35 16.30
C VAL A 499 -5.88 -11.59 15.60
N PHE A 500 -6.96 -11.80 16.36
CA PHE A 500 -8.31 -11.97 15.82
C PHE A 500 -9.07 -10.64 15.68
N GLN A 501 -8.50 -9.52 16.12
CA GLN A 501 -9.12 -8.20 16.07
C GLN A 501 -8.50 -7.38 14.94
N LEU A 502 -9.02 -7.51 13.72
CA LEU A 502 -8.51 -6.86 12.52
C LEU A 502 -8.94 -5.38 12.48
N SER A 503 -8.12 -4.54 11.83
CA SER A 503 -8.30 -3.08 11.82
C SER A 503 -8.39 -2.51 10.39
N GLY A 504 -8.56 -3.38 9.38
CA GLY A 504 -8.46 -3.05 7.96
C GLY A 504 -9.66 -2.28 7.41
N MET A 505 -10.76 -2.22 8.16
CA MET A 505 -12.03 -1.64 7.71
C MET A 505 -12.21 -0.14 7.97
N LEU A 506 -11.37 0.53 8.78
CA LEU A 506 -11.59 1.94 9.17
C LEU A 506 -11.59 2.87 7.95
N GLY A 507 -12.77 3.15 7.35
CA GLY A 507 -12.82 3.91 6.09
C GLY A 507 -14.14 3.86 5.32
N GLU A 508 -14.74 2.68 5.19
CA GLU A 508 -15.57 2.39 4.01
C GLU A 508 -17.09 2.43 4.27
N THR A 509 -17.53 2.29 5.52
CA THR A 509 -18.96 2.36 5.90
C THR A 509 -19.15 2.95 7.29
N GLU A 510 -20.32 3.53 7.62
CA GLU A 510 -20.63 4.00 8.99
C GLU A 510 -20.43 2.92 10.07
N LEU A 511 -20.57 1.65 9.71
CA LEU A 511 -20.37 0.49 10.60
C LEU A 511 -18.90 0.13 10.82
N SER A 512 -18.01 0.52 9.90
CA SER A 512 -16.58 0.19 9.93
C SER A 512 -15.75 0.98 10.95
N TRP A 513 -16.37 2.00 11.55
CA TRP A 513 -15.72 2.91 12.49
C TRP A 513 -15.86 2.49 13.95
N LYS A 514 -16.68 1.47 14.25
CA LYS A 514 -16.91 1.04 15.63
C LYS A 514 -15.72 0.21 16.14
N GLU A 515 -15.08 0.68 17.22
CA GLU A 515 -14.13 -0.13 17.98
C GLU A 515 -14.77 -1.46 18.41
N LEU A 516 -14.05 -2.57 18.20
CA LEU A 516 -14.48 -3.91 18.64
C LEU A 516 -14.61 -3.93 20.15
N ALA A 517 -15.74 -4.45 20.66
CA ALA A 517 -15.90 -4.61 22.09
C ALA A 517 -14.93 -5.67 22.65
N PRO A 518 -14.66 -5.67 23.97
CA PRO A 518 -13.95 -6.79 24.60
C PRO A 518 -14.60 -8.12 24.21
N GLY A 519 -13.78 -9.10 23.81
CA GLY A 519 -14.28 -10.41 23.37
C GLY A 519 -14.80 -10.50 21.94
N GLU A 520 -14.90 -9.39 21.21
CA GLU A 520 -15.32 -9.42 19.81
C GLU A 520 -14.14 -9.69 18.86
N THR A 521 -14.46 -10.34 17.74
CA THR A 521 -13.58 -10.58 16.60
C THR A 521 -14.33 -10.33 15.30
N ASN A 522 -13.63 -9.72 14.35
CA ASN A 522 -14.03 -9.58 12.95
C ASN A 522 -13.20 -10.49 12.04
N CYS A 523 -12.43 -11.43 12.59
CA CYS A 523 -11.75 -12.46 11.81
C CYS A 523 -12.67 -13.68 11.68
N THR A 524 -12.78 -14.29 10.50
CA THR A 524 -13.69 -15.43 10.23
C THR A 524 -13.07 -16.40 9.23
N VAL A 525 -13.55 -17.65 9.20
CA VAL A 525 -13.28 -18.61 8.12
C VAL A 525 -14.54 -18.84 7.29
N PHE A 526 -14.39 -19.37 6.08
CA PHE A 526 -15.53 -19.74 5.25
C PHE A 526 -15.84 -21.22 5.39
N ILE A 527 -17.08 -21.54 5.77
CA ILE A 527 -17.56 -22.91 5.89
C ILE A 527 -18.40 -23.34 4.68
N GLY A 528 -18.27 -24.60 4.29
CA GLY A 528 -18.99 -25.16 3.14
C GLY A 528 -18.40 -26.48 2.67
N GLU A 529 -19.21 -27.31 1.98
CA GLU A 529 -18.80 -28.65 1.49
C GLU A 529 -17.55 -28.63 0.59
N LYS A 530 -17.25 -27.48 -0.03
CA LYS A 530 -16.12 -27.29 -0.96
C LYS A 530 -15.06 -26.32 -0.44
N THR A 531 -15.04 -26.06 0.86
CA THR A 531 -14.09 -25.14 1.52
C THR A 531 -13.03 -25.92 2.31
N LEU A 532 -12.04 -25.21 2.86
CA LEU A 532 -11.07 -25.80 3.81
C LEU A 532 -11.72 -26.18 5.16
N PHE A 533 -12.94 -25.69 5.39
CA PHE A 533 -13.67 -25.83 6.64
C PHE A 533 -15.08 -26.40 6.37
N PRO A 534 -15.21 -27.73 6.21
CA PRO A 534 -16.50 -28.37 5.97
C PRO A 534 -17.53 -28.07 7.06
N THR A 535 -18.80 -28.00 6.68
CA THR A 535 -19.93 -27.71 7.59
C THR A 535 -20.16 -28.80 8.64
N ASP A 536 -19.68 -30.02 8.38
CA ASP A 536 -19.73 -31.12 9.33
C ASP A 536 -18.67 -30.98 10.45
N GLY A 537 -17.75 -30.01 10.36
CA GLY A 537 -16.68 -29.80 11.33
C GLY A 537 -15.53 -30.80 11.21
N SER A 538 -15.40 -31.51 10.09
CA SER A 538 -14.27 -32.38 9.82
C SER A 538 -12.98 -31.58 9.57
N ALA A 539 -11.86 -32.12 10.05
CA ALA A 539 -10.54 -31.56 9.80
C ALA A 539 -10.02 -32.02 8.42
N VAL A 540 -9.63 -31.06 7.58
CA VAL A 540 -9.22 -31.31 6.19
C VAL A 540 -7.70 -31.27 6.05
N ASP A 541 -7.14 -32.23 5.33
CA ASP A 541 -5.79 -32.13 4.76
C ASP A 541 -5.90 -31.41 3.40
N PRO A 542 -5.39 -30.17 3.31
CA PRO A 542 -5.51 -29.39 2.08
C PRO A 542 -4.77 -29.98 0.88
N VAL A 543 -3.68 -30.73 1.11
CA VAL A 543 -2.91 -31.40 0.04
C VAL A 543 -3.71 -32.57 -0.52
N GLN A 544 -4.43 -33.30 0.32
CA GLN A 544 -5.33 -34.36 -0.14
C GLN A 544 -6.54 -33.78 -0.88
N LEU A 545 -7.13 -32.70 -0.36
CA LEU A 545 -8.24 -32.00 -1.03
C LEU A 545 -7.82 -31.51 -2.41
N ALA A 546 -6.61 -30.98 -2.53
CA ALA A 546 -6.01 -30.55 -3.79
C ALA A 546 -5.85 -31.70 -4.80
N LYS A 547 -5.33 -32.86 -4.35
CA LYS A 547 -5.15 -34.04 -5.20
C LYS A 547 -6.47 -34.66 -5.66
N ALA A 548 -7.52 -34.59 -4.84
CA ALA A 548 -8.83 -35.19 -5.12
C ALA A 548 -9.61 -34.45 -6.22
N GLU A 549 -9.35 -33.16 -6.43
CA GLU A 549 -9.97 -32.38 -7.51
C GLU A 549 -8.91 -31.64 -8.34
N PRO A 550 -8.20 -32.33 -9.26
CA PRO A 550 -7.11 -31.73 -10.04
C PRO A 550 -7.56 -30.64 -11.03
N THR A 551 -8.86 -30.57 -11.35
CA THR A 551 -9.46 -29.46 -12.12
C THR A 551 -9.89 -28.30 -11.24
N ARG A 552 -9.94 -28.45 -9.90
CA ARG A 552 -9.93 -27.28 -9.03
C ARG A 552 -8.61 -26.59 -9.28
N ARG A 553 -8.69 -25.31 -9.60
CA ARG A 553 -7.58 -24.41 -9.34
C ARG A 553 -7.38 -24.41 -7.82
N VAL A 554 -6.59 -25.36 -7.33
CA VAL A 554 -6.01 -25.43 -5.99
C VAL A 554 -5.34 -24.11 -5.53
N PRO A 555 -4.91 -23.14 -6.37
CA PRO A 555 -4.21 -21.98 -5.83
C PRO A 555 -5.06 -20.96 -5.03
N GLN A 556 -6.38 -21.12 -4.84
CA GLN A 556 -7.20 -20.08 -4.19
C GLN A 556 -8.27 -20.62 -3.24
N MET A 557 -7.90 -21.14 -2.07
CA MET A 557 -8.87 -21.39 -1.02
C MET A 557 -8.72 -20.36 0.10
N ILE A 558 -9.76 -19.57 0.40
CA ILE A 558 -9.70 -18.61 1.50
C ILE A 558 -9.58 -19.36 2.83
N LEU A 559 -8.48 -19.12 3.55
CA LEU A 559 -8.21 -19.62 4.90
C LEU A 559 -8.95 -18.79 5.96
N ALA A 560 -8.87 -17.46 5.88
CA ALA A 560 -9.51 -16.56 6.82
C ALA A 560 -9.85 -15.22 6.14
N ALA A 561 -10.77 -14.46 6.70
CA ALA A 561 -11.21 -13.17 6.17
C ALA A 561 -11.63 -12.19 7.28
N GLU A 562 -11.74 -10.92 6.92
CA GLU A 562 -12.35 -9.89 7.75
C GLU A 562 -13.85 -9.78 7.46
N ARG A 563 -14.69 -9.80 8.50
CA ARG A 563 -16.15 -9.63 8.42
C ARG A 563 -16.58 -8.28 8.95
N ILE A 564 -17.68 -7.73 8.42
CA ILE A 564 -18.16 -6.40 8.80
C ILE A 564 -18.80 -6.43 10.20
N ARG A 565 -19.61 -7.45 10.48
CA ARG A 565 -20.29 -7.60 11.76
C ARG A 565 -19.45 -8.47 12.68
N PRO A 566 -18.93 -7.97 13.81
CA PRO A 566 -18.13 -8.79 14.71
C PRO A 566 -18.97 -9.84 15.44
N VAL A 567 -18.31 -10.89 15.91
CA VAL A 567 -18.89 -11.97 16.71
C VAL A 567 -18.01 -12.26 17.92
N GLY A 568 -18.53 -12.99 18.91
CA GLY A 568 -17.72 -13.45 20.03
C GLY A 568 -16.64 -14.43 19.57
N TRP A 569 -15.39 -14.23 19.99
CA TRP A 569 -14.25 -15.00 19.48
C TRP A 569 -14.29 -16.50 19.82
N MET A 570 -14.99 -16.88 20.90
CA MET A 570 -15.17 -18.28 21.30
C MET A 570 -16.40 -18.95 20.67
N VAL A 571 -17.25 -18.22 19.95
CA VAL A 571 -18.50 -18.75 19.38
C VAL A 571 -18.15 -19.70 18.21
N PRO A 572 -18.50 -21.00 18.28
CA PRO A 572 -18.04 -21.99 17.30
C PRO A 572 -18.82 -21.97 15.98
N ASP A 573 -20.07 -21.51 15.96
CA ASP A 573 -21.01 -21.62 14.84
C ASP A 573 -21.35 -20.27 14.19
N ALA A 574 -20.50 -19.27 14.40
CA ALA A 574 -20.70 -17.91 13.89
C ALA A 574 -20.07 -17.66 12.50
N GLU A 575 -19.45 -18.66 11.88
CA GLU A 575 -18.66 -18.50 10.65
C GLU A 575 -19.53 -18.25 9.39
N LEU A 576 -18.94 -17.59 8.39
CA LEU A 576 -19.62 -17.28 7.14
C LEU A 576 -19.74 -18.52 6.24
N THR A 577 -20.91 -18.75 5.64
CA THR A 577 -21.08 -19.86 4.68
C THR A 577 -20.59 -19.46 3.30
N ALA A 578 -20.21 -20.43 2.46
CA ALA A 578 -19.84 -20.17 1.07
C ALA A 578 -20.96 -19.47 0.28
N GLU A 579 -22.24 -19.71 0.62
CA GLU A 579 -23.38 -19.03 -0.01
C GLU A 579 -23.46 -17.54 0.37
N SER A 580 -22.95 -17.15 1.54
CA SER A 580 -22.92 -15.74 1.97
C SER A 580 -22.03 -14.87 1.07
N LEU A 581 -21.06 -15.46 0.36
CA LEU A 581 -20.22 -14.80 -0.64
C LEU A 581 -20.98 -14.40 -1.92
N ALA A 582 -22.13 -15.04 -2.19
CA ALA A 582 -22.91 -14.81 -3.42
C ALA A 582 -24.09 -13.83 -3.23
N SER A 583 -24.27 -13.29 -2.02
CA SER A 583 -25.37 -12.37 -1.69
C SER A 583 -24.97 -10.90 -1.91
N PRO A 584 -25.81 -10.05 -2.52
CA PRO A 584 -25.60 -8.60 -2.58
C PRO A 584 -25.60 -7.91 -1.20
N ASP A 585 -26.24 -8.53 -0.20
CA ASP A 585 -26.25 -8.11 1.20
C ASP A 585 -25.13 -8.80 2.01
N SER A 586 -24.02 -9.19 1.36
CA SER A 586 -22.96 -9.97 2.01
C SER A 586 -22.44 -9.27 3.27
N GLU A 587 -22.35 -9.99 4.39
CA GLU A 587 -21.69 -9.51 5.63
C GLU A 587 -20.16 -9.39 5.50
N PHE A 588 -19.68 -9.38 4.26
CA PHE A 588 -18.31 -9.42 3.82
C PHE A 588 -18.07 -8.27 2.84
N TYR A 589 -16.87 -7.71 2.86
CA TYR A 589 -16.44 -6.73 1.87
C TYR A 589 -15.66 -7.47 0.77
N PRO A 590 -16.19 -7.60 -0.46
CA PRO A 590 -15.42 -8.17 -1.55
C PRO A 590 -14.32 -7.18 -1.94
N ILE A 591 -13.08 -7.50 -1.56
CA ILE A 591 -11.93 -6.84 -2.18
C ILE A 591 -11.39 -7.78 -3.25
N ALA A 592 -11.52 -7.35 -4.50
CA ALA A 592 -11.22 -8.10 -5.69
C ALA A 592 -9.74 -8.49 -5.73
N ALA A 593 -9.51 -9.77 -6.02
CA ALA A 593 -8.17 -10.32 -6.05
C ALA A 593 -7.97 -11.60 -6.88
N GLN A 594 -7.40 -11.46 -8.08
CA GLN A 594 -6.96 -12.54 -8.98
C GLN A 594 -5.57 -13.15 -8.60
N ASN A 595 -5.29 -14.33 -9.15
CA ASN A 595 -4.35 -15.39 -8.73
C ASN A 595 -2.92 -15.30 -9.33
N THR A 596 -1.86 -15.89 -8.73
CA THR A 596 -1.25 -17.20 -9.13
C THR A 596 -0.20 -17.76 -8.10
N ASN A 597 -0.21 -19.10 -7.99
CA ASN A 597 0.65 -20.15 -7.39
C ASN A 597 1.48 -19.96 -6.09
N GLY A 598 1.11 -20.79 -5.10
CA GLY A 598 2.01 -21.34 -4.08
C GLY A 598 2.05 -20.50 -2.80
N GLY A 599 1.68 -21.12 -1.68
CA GLY A 599 1.71 -20.50 -0.34
C GLY A 599 0.70 -19.37 -0.10
N VAL A 600 0.71 -18.75 1.08
CA VAL A 600 -0.46 -18.13 1.73
C VAL A 600 -0.42 -16.58 1.74
N ILE A 601 -1.51 -15.92 1.27
CA ILE A 601 -2.06 -14.52 1.46
C ILE A 601 -2.02 -13.53 0.27
N ARG A 602 -3.21 -13.01 -0.09
CA ARG A 602 -3.43 -11.71 -0.74
C ARG A 602 -4.30 -10.82 0.15
N CYS A 603 -3.77 -9.70 0.63
CA CYS A 603 -4.58 -8.74 1.39
C CYS A 603 -5.32 -7.78 0.46
N GLY A 604 -6.54 -8.19 0.11
CA GLY A 604 -7.67 -7.29 0.01
C GLY A 604 -8.43 -7.23 1.33
N LYS A 605 -8.88 -8.39 1.85
CA LYS A 605 -9.46 -8.60 3.21
C LYS A 605 -9.53 -10.10 3.60
N GLY A 606 -8.54 -10.91 3.17
CA GLY A 606 -8.48 -12.34 3.51
C GLY A 606 -7.13 -13.04 3.24
N VAL A 607 -7.02 -14.29 3.68
CA VAL A 607 -5.84 -15.19 3.64
C VAL A 607 -6.20 -16.36 2.74
N PHE A 608 -5.29 -16.86 1.91
CA PHE A 608 -5.57 -18.01 1.04
C PHE A 608 -4.61 -19.18 1.33
N PHE A 609 -5.01 -20.42 1.08
CA PHE A 609 -4.22 -21.65 1.16
C PHE A 609 -3.96 -22.19 -0.26
N SER A 610 -2.75 -22.67 -0.53
CA SER A 610 -2.38 -23.37 -1.77
C SER A 610 -1.67 -24.71 -1.47
N GLY A 611 -2.11 -25.77 -2.15
CA GLY A 611 -1.50 -27.11 -2.13
C GLY A 611 -0.54 -27.37 -3.31
N ALA A 612 0.29 -28.40 -3.14
CA ALA A 612 1.46 -28.78 -3.94
C ALA A 612 1.32 -28.79 -5.49
N VAL A 613 2.45 -28.50 -6.14
CA VAL A 613 2.69 -28.44 -7.59
C VAL A 613 2.54 -29.81 -8.26
N GLY A 614 1.59 -29.92 -9.20
CA GLY A 614 1.55 -30.94 -10.25
C GLY A 614 1.53 -30.25 -11.61
N GLU A 615 2.23 -30.82 -12.60
CA GLU A 615 2.37 -30.29 -13.97
C GLU A 615 1.06 -29.73 -14.55
N PHE A 616 1.08 -28.50 -15.06
CA PHE A 616 -0.10 -27.90 -15.70
C PHE A 616 0.25 -27.28 -17.06
N GLN A 617 -0.42 -27.74 -18.11
CA GLN A 617 -0.54 -27.05 -19.38
C GLN A 617 -1.75 -26.09 -19.35
N PRO A 618 -1.63 -24.87 -19.90
CA PRO A 618 -2.72 -23.90 -19.87
C PRO A 618 -3.76 -24.24 -20.93
N THR A 619 -4.92 -24.72 -20.51
CA THR A 619 -6.15 -24.60 -21.29
C THR A 619 -7.26 -24.22 -20.32
N LEU A 620 -7.90 -23.05 -20.48
CA LEU A 620 -9.34 -22.84 -20.25
C LEU A 620 -9.81 -21.40 -20.50
N ASP A 621 -11.10 -21.33 -20.84
CA ASP A 621 -11.90 -20.32 -21.54
C ASP A 621 -12.23 -19.05 -20.70
N PRO A 622 -12.04 -17.82 -21.25
CA PRO A 622 -12.29 -16.54 -20.58
C PRO A 622 -13.74 -16.24 -20.15
N LYS A 623 -14.75 -16.91 -20.69
CA LYS A 623 -16.16 -16.46 -20.57
C LYS A 623 -16.83 -16.72 -19.22
N GLN A 624 -16.27 -17.56 -18.36
CA GLN A 624 -16.85 -17.84 -17.04
C GLN A 624 -16.44 -16.85 -15.94
N ASN A 625 -15.46 -15.97 -16.21
CA ASN A 625 -14.97 -14.98 -15.24
C ASN A 625 -15.83 -13.71 -15.14
N ALA A 626 -16.74 -13.44 -16.08
CA ALA A 626 -17.36 -12.12 -16.26
C ALA A 626 -18.56 -11.82 -15.34
N ARG A 627 -19.02 -12.75 -14.48
CA ARG A 627 -20.24 -12.55 -13.68
C ARG A 627 -20.02 -12.03 -12.25
N PHE A 628 -18.77 -11.88 -11.81
CA PHE A 628 -18.44 -11.44 -10.44
C PHE A 628 -17.85 -10.03 -10.38
N THR A 629 -17.82 -9.29 -11.49
CA THR A 629 -17.13 -7.99 -11.64
C THR A 629 -18.06 -6.77 -11.68
N GLU A 630 -19.40 -6.93 -11.71
CA GLU A 630 -20.31 -5.82 -12.03
C GLU A 630 -21.07 -5.21 -10.82
N GLY A 631 -20.70 -5.51 -9.56
CA GLY A 631 -21.60 -5.27 -8.42
C GLY A 631 -21.14 -4.40 -7.25
N GLY A 632 -19.88 -3.96 -7.16
CA GLY A 632 -19.38 -3.19 -6.02
C GLY A 632 -19.00 -1.76 -6.41
N PRO A 633 -19.17 -0.75 -5.52
CA PRO A 633 -18.56 0.55 -5.75
C PRO A 633 -17.03 0.35 -5.73
N ASP A 634 -16.38 0.61 -6.86
CA ASP A 634 -14.93 0.70 -6.93
C ASP A 634 -14.42 1.62 -5.81
N PRO A 635 -13.31 1.29 -5.12
CA PRO A 635 -12.66 2.21 -4.20
C PRO A 635 -12.05 3.36 -5.00
N MET A 636 -12.90 4.29 -5.47
CA MET A 636 -12.55 5.55 -6.11
C MET A 636 -11.29 5.52 -6.99
N MET A 637 -11.15 4.47 -7.80
CA MET A 637 -10.25 4.45 -8.94
C MET A 637 -11.07 4.98 -10.10
N MET A 638 -10.73 6.18 -10.57
CA MET A 638 -11.35 6.76 -11.75
C MET A 638 -11.13 5.82 -12.94
N ASP A 639 -12.18 5.15 -13.38
CA ASP A 639 -12.15 4.36 -14.60
C ASP A 639 -12.19 5.32 -15.80
N GLU A 640 -11.07 5.38 -16.53
CA GLU A 640 -10.98 6.02 -17.83
C GLU A 640 -11.82 5.20 -18.82
N THR A 641 -13.04 5.63 -19.13
CA THR A 641 -13.64 5.67 -20.48
C THR A 641 -15.17 5.74 -20.38
N GLU A 642 -15.74 6.94 -20.45
CA GLU A 642 -16.98 7.15 -21.20
C GLU A 642 -17.13 8.62 -21.61
N ASN A 643 -17.53 8.81 -22.86
CA ASN A 643 -17.49 10.06 -23.60
C ASN A 643 -18.24 11.21 -22.92
N PHE A 644 -17.62 12.38 -22.86
CA PHE A 644 -18.33 13.66 -22.78
C PHE A 644 -18.11 14.45 -24.07
N GLU A 645 -18.87 14.08 -25.11
CA GLU A 645 -19.44 15.08 -26.01
C GLU A 645 -20.78 15.51 -25.39
N GLU A 646 -20.79 16.68 -24.73
CA GLU A 646 -21.81 17.76 -24.82
C GLU A 646 -21.54 18.88 -23.79
#